data_AF-A0A524C928-F1
#
_entry.id   AF-A0A524C928-F1
#
_cell.length_a   1.000
_cell.length_b   1.000
_cell.length_c   1.000
_cell.angle_alpha   90.00
_cell.angle_beta   90.00
_cell.angle_gamma   90.00
#
_symmetry.space_group_name_H-M   'P 1'
#
loop_
_entity.id
_entity.type
_entity.pdbx_description
1 polymer ?
#
loop_
_entity_poly.entity_id
_entity_poly.type
_entity_poly.pdbx_seq_one_letter_code
_entity_poly.pdbx_strand_id
1 'polypeptide(L)'
;MSNNTNKSNSSKNNKSSPFRKKLPFTHGIEVENFITDRRGDILEDGKELVAVWDQMFNGAYQYLKNLLSAKTPVPSSIRRKIKRIKQKDVERHGKFIRYVQLDYQLNGKVVTINIFGPDPNISQITWLLELVTPPCESLAELDWWVKTLYLAATQSITKGYHIQPLGFNPFQTEYRAGVTCGEHHHLGSFRTDSERKAAYNMIRAYIPHLIAITNTSPIVDGKPTGRTIRKKGSDGRTLILSPDSIKSYRLKQNSGQLGPNIPEYLPHLHSRSTQNQFSRHVRKEIPDDRYVDVSPFTAYDTIECRFFDTQYDQNIRRLIVILLQALALKGVKLKRANQDLPEIKGNDLFEHRKRAIQYGLFAKFQGDPQIESSRHEFVKYYNHNPLTGGNPGKIFESLQSMLLWLEPELEELNISEQEIRPLLIMLWGTSSIAPPISPATFIFYLYEENRRNISSVIRKLGLHHGYPQTIFSDVLGRPQKQLSEILSKKVAQPHKTTDHSNTSLAKKLQRDSNLRRKKAMMKAKQRLKAKKAREEKIRLERLRRKRALEKKRKEQLARIRRKTKKRTTKTSRTKKPTPIKTSSSRSKIKQRSSSSRKKKIKPVKSTRTKSRSRSKKTKTKPKVSRARSSKSSRSSRSRKPSRKKKVITNTAIRRYNNKRSSSSSKAKSYASTVQKSKRQKVKTRRKKSRSKLKKSRQSVKGIVKDHKGAIPGLKDKLEFDFFTHPNFVRKVSIKNIPSEMTHHRIVPMIKINWKRSKLRSLHSLPVSIETTITPLKNSRKKSINHDSYNIEQPTLQKKCYLPVPLSLKGLFGEIHLKFIIRDANKKVVLATAHTSCIRKKVYKKDNHLFKKLEIPPHQVGKTKVTIAVRQAKKRRRSKIKIWALSQRGKIKLKELKKRFKRRTAKVKVPISIPLSICASTWYLFVEYNAARIKTTEWVKVTPPIKKTVSLRMSARPPLPSEISPDYSTEITPEITFKARTAIKKLEIFQRVDDKKISKIKKYKLKSRFKNGQKVKLESFSWEPPSMREWLFWTYDQRHVEFYYVIYDKYGVVNHSLTDLQGQTSLMVRK
;
A
#
# COMPACT_ATOMS: atom_id res chain seq x y z
N MET A 1 -40.25 -47.85 67.94
CA MET A 1 -40.03 -46.46 68.43
C MET A 1 -39.21 -45.68 67.41
N SER A 2 -39.19 -44.33 67.51
CA SER A 2 -38.21 -43.40 66.90
C SER A 2 -37.74 -43.68 65.45
N ASN A 3 -38.32 -43.04 64.44
CA ASN A 3 -37.96 -41.70 63.94
C ASN A 3 -36.56 -41.58 63.28
N ASN A 4 -36.55 -41.43 61.95
CA ASN A 4 -35.99 -40.20 61.37
C ASN A 4 -36.64 -39.85 60.01
N THR A 5 -36.57 -38.56 59.62
CA THR A 5 -37.48 -38.00 58.59
C THR A 5 -36.84 -37.76 57.22
N ASN A 6 -37.49 -38.27 56.16
CA ASN A 6 -37.09 -38.06 54.78
C ASN A 6 -37.36 -36.62 54.30
N LYS A 7 -36.36 -35.75 54.35
CA LYS A 7 -36.42 -34.42 53.70
C LYS A 7 -36.20 -34.54 52.18
N SER A 8 -37.30 -34.52 51.43
CA SER A 8 -37.31 -34.57 49.97
C SER A 8 -36.69 -33.29 49.36
N ASN A 9 -35.48 -33.43 48.81
CA ASN A 9 -34.76 -32.33 48.16
C ASN A 9 -35.42 -31.95 46.82
N SER A 10 -36.45 -31.12 46.88
CA SER A 10 -37.13 -30.54 45.70
C SER A 10 -36.22 -29.54 44.99
N SER A 11 -35.28 -30.06 44.19
CA SER A 11 -34.36 -29.29 43.34
C SER A 11 -35.13 -28.60 42.21
N LYS A 12 -35.81 -27.49 42.55
CA LYS A 12 -36.55 -26.63 41.63
C LYS A 12 -35.60 -26.17 40.52
N ASN A 13 -35.73 -26.84 39.38
CA ASN A 13 -34.80 -26.80 38.27
C ASN A 13 -34.98 -25.47 37.51
N ASN A 14 -34.47 -24.39 38.13
CA ASN A 14 -34.50 -23.03 37.64
C ASN A 14 -33.71 -22.94 36.33
N LYS A 15 -34.39 -23.22 35.21
CA LYS A 15 -33.91 -23.04 33.83
C LYS A 15 -33.61 -21.57 33.57
N SER A 16 -32.49 -21.11 34.12
CA SER A 16 -32.13 -19.69 34.15
C SER A 16 -32.00 -19.18 32.72
N SER A 17 -32.72 -18.10 32.40
CA SER A 17 -32.84 -17.63 31.02
C SER A 17 -31.45 -17.42 30.40
N PRO A 18 -31.17 -17.94 29.19
CA PRO A 18 -29.82 -17.94 28.60
C PRO A 18 -29.21 -16.54 28.38
N PHE A 19 -30.00 -15.48 28.52
CA PHE A 19 -29.51 -14.09 28.56
C PHE A 19 -28.72 -13.71 29.84
N ARG A 20 -28.70 -14.56 30.89
CA ARG A 20 -28.15 -14.20 32.22
C ARG A 20 -26.63 -14.34 32.39
N LYS A 21 -25.86 -14.91 31.45
CA LYS A 21 -24.38 -15.03 31.56
C LYS A 21 -23.70 -13.65 31.52
N LYS A 22 -23.48 -13.06 32.71
CA LYS A 22 -22.86 -11.74 32.87
C LYS A 22 -21.34 -11.83 32.63
N LEU A 23 -20.79 -10.88 31.87
CA LEU A 23 -19.36 -10.75 31.65
C LEU A 23 -18.68 -10.09 32.86
N PRO A 24 -17.47 -10.52 33.28
CA PRO A 24 -16.71 -9.88 34.36
C PRO A 24 -16.38 -8.41 34.07
N PHE A 25 -16.15 -8.09 32.79
CA PHE A 25 -15.86 -6.75 32.29
C PHE A 25 -16.87 -6.37 31.20
N THR A 26 -17.33 -5.12 31.18
CA THR A 26 -18.25 -4.67 30.12
C THR A 26 -17.51 -4.67 28.77
N HIS A 27 -18.18 -5.08 27.69
CA HIS A 27 -17.54 -5.26 26.39
C HIS A 27 -18.25 -4.48 25.29
N GLY A 28 -17.52 -3.61 24.59
CA GLY A 28 -17.99 -2.93 23.38
C GLY A 28 -17.14 -3.29 22.16
N ILE A 29 -17.69 -3.22 20.95
CA ILE A 29 -16.94 -3.43 19.71
C ILE A 29 -17.24 -2.31 18.71
N GLU A 30 -16.20 -1.64 18.21
CA GLU A 30 -16.24 -0.83 16.98
C GLU A 30 -15.90 -1.74 15.78
N VAL A 31 -16.77 -1.84 14.77
CA VAL A 31 -16.60 -2.72 13.61
C VAL A 31 -16.57 -1.91 12.31
N GLU A 32 -15.38 -1.72 11.74
CA GLU A 32 -15.21 -1.09 10.43
C GLU A 32 -15.61 -2.07 9.30
N ASN A 33 -16.26 -1.57 8.25
CA ASN A 33 -16.82 -2.35 7.15
C ASN A 33 -16.66 -1.65 5.79
N PHE A 34 -16.50 -2.42 4.71
CA PHE A 34 -16.56 -1.88 3.35
C PHE A 34 -18.00 -1.86 2.82
N ILE A 35 -18.36 -0.78 2.11
CA ILE A 35 -19.52 -0.73 1.21
C ILE A 35 -19.01 -1.00 -0.21
N THR A 36 -19.59 -1.99 -0.90
CA THR A 36 -19.15 -2.43 -2.23
C THR A 36 -20.29 -2.61 -3.22
N ASP A 37 -19.99 -2.59 -4.52
CA ASP A 37 -20.94 -2.90 -5.59
C ASP A 37 -21.19 -4.43 -5.74
N ARG A 38 -22.06 -4.83 -6.68
CA ARG A 38 -22.35 -6.24 -7.01
C ARG A 38 -21.13 -7.07 -7.46
N ARG A 39 -19.97 -6.46 -7.71
CA ARG A 39 -18.71 -7.15 -8.04
C ARG A 39 -17.82 -7.34 -6.83
N GLY A 40 -17.96 -6.47 -5.84
CA GLY A 40 -17.07 -6.31 -4.69
C GLY A 40 -16.09 -5.14 -4.83
N ASP A 41 -16.25 -4.25 -5.82
CA ASP A 41 -15.44 -3.02 -5.93
C ASP A 41 -15.90 -1.99 -4.86
N ILE A 42 -14.96 -1.29 -4.19
CA ILE A 42 -15.28 -0.22 -3.23
C ILE A 42 -15.82 1.01 -3.99
N LEU A 43 -16.82 1.68 -3.42
CA LEU A 43 -17.37 2.92 -3.96
C LEU A 43 -16.36 4.08 -3.89
N GLU A 44 -15.86 4.51 -5.06
CA GLU A 44 -14.91 5.63 -5.21
C GLU A 44 -15.53 6.94 -5.72
N ASP A 45 -16.74 6.92 -6.31
CA ASP A 45 -17.41 8.16 -6.76
C ASP A 45 -18.11 8.83 -5.58
N GLY A 46 -17.61 10.01 -5.18
CA GLY A 46 -18.13 10.78 -4.05
C GLY A 46 -19.58 11.25 -4.18
N LYS A 47 -20.23 11.16 -5.34
CA LYS A 47 -21.69 11.40 -5.47
C LYS A 47 -22.50 10.13 -5.22
N GLU A 48 -22.09 9.02 -5.81
CA GLU A 48 -22.73 7.72 -5.66
C GLU A 48 -22.61 7.24 -4.20
N LEU A 49 -21.42 7.40 -3.62
CA LEU A 49 -21.13 7.16 -2.20
C LEU A 49 -22.09 7.93 -1.29
N VAL A 50 -22.19 9.27 -1.43
CA VAL A 50 -23.05 10.10 -0.56
C VAL A 50 -24.52 9.71 -0.68
N ALA A 51 -25.03 9.45 -1.88
CA ALA A 51 -26.43 9.04 -2.07
C ALA A 51 -26.75 7.69 -1.40
N VAL A 52 -25.84 6.71 -1.49
CA VAL A 52 -25.97 5.41 -0.79
C VAL A 52 -25.92 5.60 0.73
N TRP A 53 -25.03 6.47 1.22
CA TRP A 53 -24.92 6.79 2.64
C TRP A 53 -26.16 7.51 3.20
N ASP A 54 -26.68 8.53 2.53
CA ASP A 54 -27.88 9.25 2.98
C ASP A 54 -29.10 8.32 3.07
N GLN A 55 -29.29 7.44 2.09
CA GLN A 55 -30.32 6.40 2.15
C GLN A 55 -30.06 5.45 3.33
N MET A 56 -28.83 4.95 3.47
CA MET A 56 -28.48 3.97 4.50
C MET A 56 -28.60 4.52 5.92
N PHE A 57 -28.23 5.78 6.17
CA PHE A 57 -28.43 6.44 7.47
C PHE A 57 -29.89 6.65 7.82
N ASN A 58 -30.72 7.03 6.84
CA ASN A 58 -32.14 7.26 7.07
C ASN A 58 -32.86 5.93 7.32
N GLY A 59 -32.59 4.89 6.53
CA GLY A 59 -33.10 3.54 6.79
C GLY A 59 -32.64 3.00 8.14
N ALA A 60 -31.34 3.11 8.47
CA ALA A 60 -30.80 2.57 9.71
C ALA A 60 -31.36 3.31 10.92
N TYR A 61 -31.56 4.63 10.83
CA TYR A 61 -32.25 5.38 11.87
C TYR A 61 -33.68 4.88 12.10
N GLN A 62 -34.49 4.69 11.05
CA GLN A 62 -35.87 4.21 11.24
C GLN A 62 -35.90 2.77 11.78
N TYR A 63 -35.06 1.87 11.25
CA TYR A 63 -34.93 0.50 11.76
C TYR A 63 -34.56 0.48 13.25
N LEU A 64 -33.54 1.24 13.65
CA LEU A 64 -33.08 1.31 15.03
C LEU A 64 -34.11 2.01 15.93
N LYS A 65 -34.77 3.08 15.45
CA LYS A 65 -35.87 3.76 16.18
C LYS A 65 -37.02 2.81 16.47
N ASN A 66 -37.36 1.92 15.53
CA ASN A 66 -38.43 0.93 15.70
C ASN A 66 -38.17 -0.07 16.84
N LEU A 67 -36.93 -0.26 17.29
CA LEU A 67 -36.60 -1.06 18.49
C LEU A 67 -37.29 -0.53 19.78
N LEU A 68 -37.67 0.75 19.81
CA LEU A 68 -38.45 1.34 20.91
C LEU A 68 -39.92 0.89 20.90
N SER A 69 -40.49 0.56 19.73
CA SER A 69 -41.89 0.13 19.61
C SER A 69 -42.13 -1.16 20.38
N ALA A 70 -43.27 -1.26 21.09
CA ALA A 70 -43.66 -2.47 21.80
C ALA A 70 -43.78 -3.69 20.86
N LYS A 71 -44.21 -3.46 19.61
CA LYS A 71 -44.42 -4.52 18.59
C LYS A 71 -43.13 -5.18 18.08
N THR A 72 -41.94 -4.63 18.38
CA THR A 72 -40.67 -5.17 17.89
C THR A 72 -40.04 -6.16 18.90
N PRO A 73 -39.64 -7.37 18.49
CA PRO A 73 -39.07 -8.37 19.40
C PRO A 73 -37.66 -7.97 19.86
N VAL A 74 -37.60 -7.23 20.98
CA VAL A 74 -36.38 -6.80 21.67
C VAL A 74 -36.36 -7.40 23.08
N PRO A 75 -35.32 -8.16 23.47
CA PRO A 75 -35.23 -8.74 24.82
C PRO A 75 -35.41 -7.68 25.91
N SER A 76 -36.22 -7.98 26.94
CA SER A 76 -36.60 -7.01 27.98
C SER A 76 -35.41 -6.47 28.78
N SER A 77 -34.35 -7.26 28.94
CA SER A 77 -33.05 -6.84 29.47
C SER A 77 -32.43 -5.69 28.67
N ILE A 78 -32.42 -5.80 27.34
CA ILE A 78 -31.83 -4.81 26.43
C ILE A 78 -32.77 -3.62 26.24
N ARG A 79 -34.08 -3.87 26.06
CA ARG A 79 -35.12 -2.85 25.87
C ARG A 79 -35.10 -1.81 26.99
N ARG A 80 -35.01 -2.23 28.26
CA ARG A 80 -34.95 -1.31 29.42
C ARG A 80 -33.71 -0.41 29.44
N LYS A 81 -32.63 -0.80 28.74
CA LYS A 81 -31.40 -0.02 28.60
C LYS A 81 -31.44 0.97 27.42
N ILE A 82 -32.20 0.70 26.36
CA ILE A 82 -32.37 1.65 25.25
C ILE A 82 -33.24 2.82 25.74
N LYS A 83 -32.63 3.99 26.00
CA LYS A 83 -33.36 5.17 26.49
C LYS A 83 -33.83 6.08 25.36
N ARG A 84 -33.01 6.30 24.33
CA ARG A 84 -33.37 7.13 23.16
C ARG A 84 -32.49 6.81 21.96
N ILE A 85 -33.05 6.90 20.76
CA ILE A 85 -32.33 6.78 19.48
C ILE A 85 -32.61 8.03 18.64
N LYS A 86 -31.54 8.68 18.15
CA LYS A 86 -31.58 10.01 17.52
C LYS A 86 -30.56 10.11 16.38
N GLN A 87 -30.87 10.84 15.32
CA GLN A 87 -29.85 11.25 14.34
C GLN A 87 -29.03 12.42 14.88
N LYS A 88 -27.75 12.49 14.51
CA LYS A 88 -26.89 13.65 14.77
C LYS A 88 -25.97 13.90 13.59
N ASP A 89 -26.07 15.10 13.02
CA ASP A 89 -25.10 15.59 12.04
C ASP A 89 -23.97 16.35 12.76
N VAL A 90 -22.73 16.04 12.38
CA VAL A 90 -21.52 16.62 12.96
C VAL A 90 -20.68 17.21 11.84
N GLU A 91 -20.36 18.50 11.90
CA GLU A 91 -19.45 19.08 10.91
C GLU A 91 -18.00 18.64 11.19
N ARG A 92 -17.35 18.04 10.19
CA ARG A 92 -15.89 17.79 10.19
C ARG A 92 -15.29 18.25 8.86
N HIS A 93 -14.28 19.11 8.94
CA HIS A 93 -13.53 19.62 7.79
C HIS A 93 -14.39 20.22 6.66
N GLY A 94 -15.44 20.99 6.97
CA GLY A 94 -16.32 21.61 5.97
C GLY A 94 -17.30 20.64 5.31
N LYS A 95 -17.64 19.53 5.98
CA LYS A 95 -18.69 18.58 5.58
C LYS A 95 -19.51 18.19 6.81
N PHE A 96 -20.83 18.13 6.66
CA PHE A 96 -21.67 17.43 7.63
C PHE A 96 -21.50 15.91 7.48
N ILE A 97 -21.42 15.23 8.60
CA ILE A 97 -21.31 13.77 8.70
C ILE A 97 -22.42 13.29 9.64
N ARG A 98 -23.31 12.43 9.13
CA ARG A 98 -24.45 11.89 9.88
C ARG A 98 -24.04 10.67 10.70
N TYR A 99 -24.62 10.57 11.89
CA TYR A 99 -24.52 9.41 12.78
C TYR A 99 -25.92 9.08 13.31
N VAL A 100 -26.17 7.80 13.61
CA VAL A 100 -27.24 7.40 14.53
C VAL A 100 -26.63 7.25 15.92
N GLN A 101 -27.18 7.99 16.88
CA GLN A 101 -26.79 7.91 18.28
C GLN A 101 -27.81 7.13 19.11
N LEU A 102 -27.30 6.33 20.03
CA LEU A 102 -28.03 5.64 21.08
C LEU A 102 -27.68 6.26 22.43
N ASP A 103 -28.71 6.63 23.21
CA ASP A 103 -28.57 6.88 24.64
C ASP A 103 -28.92 5.57 25.37
N TYR A 104 -27.95 5.00 26.10
CA TYR A 104 -28.01 3.64 26.67
C TYR A 104 -27.74 3.63 28.18
N GLN A 105 -28.49 2.81 28.93
CA GLN A 105 -28.28 2.62 30.37
C GLN A 105 -27.14 1.63 30.64
N LEU A 106 -26.19 2.03 31.48
CA LEU A 106 -25.10 1.19 31.96
C LEU A 106 -24.77 1.58 33.41
N ASN A 107 -24.77 0.61 34.35
CA ASN A 107 -24.46 0.84 35.77
C ASN A 107 -25.14 2.10 36.37
N GLY A 108 -26.46 2.23 36.17
CA GLY A 108 -27.25 3.37 36.66
C GLY A 108 -27.12 4.68 35.86
N LYS A 109 -26.14 4.81 34.97
CA LYS A 109 -25.86 6.03 34.18
C LYS A 109 -26.32 5.88 32.74
N VAL A 110 -26.60 7.01 32.07
CA VAL A 110 -26.89 7.04 30.62
C VAL A 110 -25.65 7.47 29.84
N VAL A 111 -25.24 6.67 28.86
CA VAL A 111 -24.11 6.94 27.97
C VAL A 111 -24.59 7.12 26.52
N THR A 112 -24.04 8.09 25.79
CA THR A 112 -24.37 8.32 24.37
C THR A 112 -23.30 7.70 23.46
N ILE A 113 -23.68 6.74 22.62
CA ILE A 113 -22.80 6.04 21.66
C ILE A 113 -23.20 6.38 20.21
N ASN A 114 -22.23 6.56 19.32
CA ASN A 114 -22.43 6.66 17.87
C ASN A 114 -22.57 5.24 17.25
N ILE A 115 -23.70 4.57 17.43
CA ILE A 115 -23.84 3.15 17.09
C ILE A 115 -23.79 2.84 15.58
N PHE A 116 -24.02 3.85 14.73
CA PHE A 116 -23.98 3.71 13.27
C PHE A 116 -23.42 5.00 12.65
N GLY A 117 -22.29 4.93 11.95
CA GLY A 117 -21.58 6.10 11.42
C GLY A 117 -20.56 5.75 10.33
N PRO A 118 -19.89 6.74 9.73
CA PRO A 118 -18.62 6.52 9.08
C PRO A 118 -17.48 6.71 10.09
N ASP A 119 -16.39 5.92 9.96
CA ASP A 119 -15.24 6.02 10.88
C ASP A 119 -14.78 7.50 11.03
N PRO A 120 -14.80 8.05 12.26
CA PRO A 120 -14.53 9.46 12.53
C PRO A 120 -13.09 9.88 12.20
N ASN A 121 -12.19 8.94 11.97
CA ASN A 121 -10.74 9.13 11.81
C ASN A 121 -10.28 9.21 10.33
N ILE A 122 -11.15 8.92 9.35
CA ILE A 122 -10.74 8.82 7.93
C ILE A 122 -10.71 10.18 7.22
N SER A 123 -9.63 10.42 6.46
CA SER A 123 -9.52 11.57 5.56
C SER A 123 -10.54 11.52 4.40
N GLN A 124 -10.93 12.70 3.89
CA GLN A 124 -12.08 12.98 2.99
C GLN A 124 -12.29 12.14 1.69
N ILE A 125 -11.50 11.11 1.41
CA ILE A 125 -11.43 10.37 0.14
C ILE A 125 -12.26 9.07 0.15
N THR A 126 -12.50 8.47 1.32
CA THR A 126 -13.24 7.21 1.49
C THR A 126 -13.94 7.20 2.84
N TRP A 127 -15.14 6.62 2.91
CA TRP A 127 -15.86 6.39 4.17
C TRP A 127 -16.07 4.88 4.34
N LEU A 128 -15.53 4.31 5.42
CA LEU A 128 -15.85 2.95 5.88
C LEU A 128 -17.08 3.02 6.78
N LEU A 129 -17.92 1.98 6.77
CA LEU A 129 -19.06 1.87 7.69
C LEU A 129 -18.58 1.39 9.05
N GLU A 130 -18.79 2.21 10.07
CA GLU A 130 -18.49 1.91 11.46
C GLU A 130 -19.79 1.55 12.17
N LEU A 131 -19.85 0.32 12.69
CA LEU A 131 -20.95 -0.19 13.52
C LEU A 131 -20.41 -0.36 14.94
N VAL A 132 -20.98 0.34 15.92
CA VAL A 132 -20.48 0.36 17.30
C VAL A 132 -21.53 -0.19 18.24
N THR A 133 -21.21 -1.24 19.00
CA THR A 133 -22.11 -1.70 20.07
C THR A 133 -22.03 -0.76 21.28
N PRO A 134 -23.08 -0.65 22.11
CA PRO A 134 -22.87 -0.15 23.47
C PRO A 134 -21.89 -1.07 24.25
N PRO A 135 -21.40 -0.63 25.42
CA PRO A 135 -20.76 -1.55 26.36
C PRO A 135 -21.82 -2.53 26.89
N CYS A 136 -21.67 -3.80 26.55
CA CYS A 136 -22.59 -4.87 26.91
C CYS A 136 -22.15 -5.58 28.20
N GLU A 137 -23.12 -6.01 29.00
CA GLU A 137 -22.92 -6.70 30.27
C GLU A 137 -23.03 -8.22 30.14
N SER A 138 -23.55 -8.75 29.02
CA SER A 138 -23.57 -10.19 28.71
C SER A 138 -23.17 -10.48 27.27
N LEU A 139 -22.69 -11.70 27.02
CA LEU A 139 -22.31 -12.14 25.67
C LEU A 139 -23.53 -12.16 24.71
N ALA A 140 -24.70 -12.55 25.24
CA ALA A 140 -25.97 -12.54 24.50
C ALA A 140 -26.45 -11.13 24.13
N GLU A 141 -26.23 -10.14 25.01
CA GLU A 141 -26.52 -8.73 24.72
C GLU A 141 -25.62 -8.17 23.61
N LEU A 142 -24.33 -8.52 23.66
CA LEU A 142 -23.35 -8.13 22.63
C LEU A 142 -23.67 -8.77 21.27
N ASP A 143 -23.95 -10.07 21.25
CA ASP A 143 -24.34 -10.79 20.03
C ASP A 143 -25.64 -10.27 19.42
N TRP A 144 -26.59 -9.87 20.26
CA TRP A 144 -27.83 -9.22 19.81
C TRP A 144 -27.52 -7.87 19.15
N TRP A 145 -26.69 -7.02 19.77
CA TRP A 145 -26.31 -5.74 19.19
C TRP A 145 -25.55 -5.87 17.86
N VAL A 146 -24.60 -6.81 17.76
CA VAL A 146 -23.89 -7.09 16.49
C VAL A 146 -24.88 -7.50 15.39
N LYS A 147 -25.83 -8.39 15.67
CA LYS A 147 -26.88 -8.78 14.70
C LYS A 147 -27.77 -7.59 14.32
N THR A 148 -28.28 -6.85 15.30
CA THR A 148 -29.18 -5.70 15.10
C THR A 148 -28.53 -4.61 14.25
N LEU A 149 -27.23 -4.33 14.44
CA LEU A 149 -26.50 -3.33 13.65
C LEU A 149 -26.22 -3.80 12.21
N TYR A 150 -25.89 -5.08 12.00
CA TYR A 150 -25.74 -5.63 10.64
C TYR A 150 -27.09 -5.80 9.91
N LEU A 151 -28.18 -6.07 10.63
CA LEU A 151 -29.54 -6.02 10.09
C LEU A 151 -29.90 -4.59 9.66
N ALA A 152 -29.68 -3.60 10.53
CA ALA A 152 -29.87 -2.18 10.21
C ALA A 152 -29.08 -1.77 8.95
N ALA A 153 -27.80 -2.17 8.84
CA ALA A 153 -26.97 -1.88 7.68
C ALA A 153 -27.51 -2.54 6.39
N THR A 154 -27.80 -3.84 6.45
CA THR A 154 -28.16 -4.63 5.25
C THR A 154 -29.61 -4.46 4.78
N GLN A 155 -30.53 -4.00 5.64
CA GLN A 155 -31.87 -3.58 5.21
C GLN A 155 -31.90 -2.17 4.63
N SER A 156 -30.98 -1.29 5.03
CA SER A 156 -30.99 0.13 4.66
C SER A 156 -30.15 0.48 3.45
N ILE A 157 -29.20 -0.40 3.08
CA ILE A 157 -28.33 -0.21 1.92
C ILE A 157 -29.11 -0.27 0.59
N THR A 158 -28.78 0.61 -0.36
CA THR A 158 -29.45 0.68 -1.67
C THR A 158 -29.32 -0.63 -2.45
N LYS A 159 -30.40 -1.07 -3.14
CA LYS A 159 -30.46 -2.35 -3.88
C LYS A 159 -29.33 -2.50 -4.91
N GLY A 160 -28.36 -3.37 -4.62
CA GLY A 160 -27.23 -3.67 -5.50
C GLY A 160 -25.86 -3.25 -4.96
N TYR A 161 -25.80 -2.76 -3.72
CA TYR A 161 -24.57 -2.69 -2.94
C TYR A 161 -24.61 -3.71 -1.80
N HIS A 162 -23.45 -4.01 -1.23
CA HIS A 162 -23.27 -5.01 -0.18
C HIS A 162 -22.34 -4.50 0.93
N ILE A 163 -22.57 -4.97 2.15
CA ILE A 163 -21.65 -4.82 3.27
C ILE A 163 -20.64 -5.97 3.23
N GLN A 164 -19.35 -5.63 3.24
CA GLN A 164 -18.26 -6.62 3.18
C GLN A 164 -17.37 -6.53 4.44
N PRO A 165 -17.56 -7.44 5.41
CA PRO A 165 -16.80 -7.52 6.66
C PRO A 165 -15.47 -8.29 6.49
N LEU A 166 -14.46 -7.66 5.88
CA LEU A 166 -13.09 -8.21 5.76
C LEU A 166 -12.05 -7.12 6.00
N GLY A 167 -10.89 -7.46 6.57
CA GLY A 167 -9.89 -6.43 6.91
C GLY A 167 -9.19 -5.73 5.74
N PHE A 168 -9.32 -6.27 4.52
CA PHE A 168 -8.86 -5.65 3.28
C PHE A 168 -9.75 -6.12 2.14
N ASN A 169 -10.12 -5.22 1.22
CA ASN A 169 -10.98 -5.60 0.10
C ASN A 169 -10.14 -6.38 -0.93
N PRO A 170 -10.54 -7.61 -1.32
CA PRO A 170 -9.71 -8.45 -2.18
C PRO A 170 -9.39 -7.90 -3.59
N PHE A 171 -10.15 -6.93 -4.09
CA PHE A 171 -9.90 -6.28 -5.39
C PHE A 171 -8.95 -5.08 -5.31
N GLN A 172 -8.71 -4.52 -4.12
CA GLN A 172 -7.73 -3.44 -3.95
C GLN A 172 -6.36 -3.89 -4.47
N THR A 173 -5.79 -3.11 -5.39
CA THR A 173 -4.51 -3.41 -6.05
C THR A 173 -3.29 -2.83 -5.33
N GLU A 174 -3.53 -1.87 -4.42
CA GLU A 174 -2.55 -1.23 -3.55
C GLU A 174 -3.19 -0.82 -2.22
N TYR A 175 -2.40 -0.78 -1.15
CA TYR A 175 -2.83 -0.23 0.13
C TYR A 175 -3.05 1.29 0.04
N ARG A 176 -4.17 1.75 0.61
CA ARG A 176 -4.46 3.16 0.85
C ARG A 176 -4.65 3.35 2.37
N ALA A 177 -4.03 4.38 2.93
CA ALA A 177 -4.17 4.66 4.37
C ALA A 177 -5.62 5.09 4.68
N GLY A 178 -6.21 4.54 5.75
CA GLY A 178 -7.62 4.75 6.09
C GLY A 178 -8.60 4.02 5.15
N VAL A 179 -8.20 2.92 4.51
CA VAL A 179 -9.07 2.12 3.62
C VAL A 179 -8.89 0.61 3.86
N THR A 180 -8.83 0.22 5.13
CA THR A 180 -8.60 -1.15 5.61
C THR A 180 -9.33 -1.39 6.93
N CYS A 181 -10.25 -2.35 6.99
CA CYS A 181 -11.20 -2.47 8.08
C CYS A 181 -10.67 -3.25 9.31
N GLY A 182 -10.86 -2.70 10.51
CA GLY A 182 -10.59 -3.33 11.79
C GLY A 182 -11.81 -3.69 12.62
N GLU A 183 -11.54 -4.45 13.68
CA GLU A 183 -12.38 -4.47 14.87
C GLU A 183 -11.60 -3.90 16.05
N HIS A 184 -12.21 -3.01 16.81
CA HIS A 184 -11.67 -2.46 18.05
C HIS A 184 -12.52 -2.96 19.22
N HIS A 185 -11.92 -3.78 20.09
CA HIS A 185 -12.59 -4.33 21.25
C HIS A 185 -12.29 -3.50 22.49
N HIS A 186 -13.33 -3.06 23.18
CA HIS A 186 -13.27 -2.25 24.39
C HIS A 186 -13.70 -3.06 25.60
N LEU A 187 -12.82 -3.22 26.59
CA LEU A 187 -13.13 -3.83 27.89
C LEU A 187 -13.16 -2.76 28.98
N GLY A 188 -14.22 -2.73 29.79
CA GLY A 188 -14.44 -1.72 30.83
C GLY A 188 -14.98 -2.28 32.15
N SER A 189 -15.31 -1.38 33.08
CA SER A 189 -15.85 -1.73 34.42
C SER A 189 -14.90 -2.53 35.34
N PHE A 190 -13.59 -2.37 35.19
CA PHE A 190 -12.60 -2.81 36.19
C PHE A 190 -12.84 -2.11 37.54
N ARG A 191 -12.57 -2.79 38.67
CA ARG A 191 -12.73 -2.19 40.00
C ARG A 191 -11.63 -1.18 40.32
N THR A 192 -10.42 -1.41 39.79
CA THR A 192 -9.27 -0.51 39.97
C THR A 192 -8.46 -0.36 38.68
N ASP A 193 -7.69 0.73 38.58
CA ASP A 193 -6.72 0.91 37.50
C ASP A 193 -5.60 -0.17 37.51
N SER A 194 -5.28 -0.74 38.68
CA SER A 194 -4.33 -1.86 38.75
C SER A 194 -4.90 -3.16 38.18
N GLU A 195 -6.21 -3.41 38.30
CA GLU A 195 -6.89 -4.51 37.60
C GLU A 195 -6.86 -4.31 36.09
N ARG A 196 -7.18 -3.09 35.63
CA ARG A 196 -7.11 -2.70 34.20
C ARG A 196 -5.71 -2.91 33.61
N LYS A 197 -4.66 -2.49 34.31
CA LYS A 197 -3.27 -2.71 33.93
C LYS A 197 -2.93 -4.20 33.87
N ALA A 198 -3.39 -4.99 34.84
CA ALA A 198 -3.15 -6.43 34.87
C ALA A 198 -3.80 -7.17 33.68
N ALA A 199 -5.06 -6.87 33.39
CA ALA A 199 -5.76 -7.38 32.20
C ALA A 199 -5.05 -6.97 30.89
N TYR A 200 -4.59 -5.71 30.78
CA TYR A 200 -3.82 -5.24 29.64
C TYR A 200 -2.51 -6.02 29.46
N ASN A 201 -1.75 -6.27 30.55
CA ASN A 201 -0.48 -7.01 30.47
C ASN A 201 -0.70 -8.45 29.98
N MET A 202 -1.80 -9.07 30.39
CA MET A 202 -2.15 -10.42 29.97
C MET A 202 -2.58 -10.50 28.50
N ILE A 203 -3.48 -9.60 28.06
CA ILE A 203 -3.86 -9.47 26.64
C ILE A 203 -2.62 -9.17 25.78
N ARG A 204 -1.72 -8.30 26.26
CA ARG A 204 -0.47 -7.93 25.59
C ARG A 204 0.44 -9.12 25.30
N ALA A 205 0.55 -10.09 26.22
CA ALA A 205 1.40 -11.27 26.04
C ALA A 205 0.96 -12.16 24.86
N TYR A 206 -0.34 -12.18 24.55
CA TYR A 206 -0.96 -13.04 23.53
C TYR A 206 -1.40 -12.30 22.25
N ILE A 207 -1.04 -11.02 22.05
CA ILE A 207 -1.30 -10.31 20.78
C ILE A 207 -0.86 -11.13 19.53
N PRO A 208 0.34 -11.77 19.49
CA PRO A 208 0.74 -12.56 18.33
C PRO A 208 -0.21 -13.75 18.04
N HIS A 209 -0.69 -14.40 19.10
CA HIS A 209 -1.59 -15.54 19.08
C HIS A 209 -2.98 -15.13 18.61
N LEU A 210 -3.53 -14.05 19.19
CA LEU A 210 -4.83 -13.48 18.81
C LEU A 210 -4.83 -12.97 17.36
N ILE A 211 -3.73 -12.37 16.87
CA ILE A 211 -3.55 -12.05 15.44
C ILE A 211 -3.54 -13.32 14.57
N ALA A 212 -3.00 -14.43 15.05
CA ALA A 212 -2.88 -15.68 14.29
C ALA A 212 -4.22 -16.41 14.06
N ILE A 213 -5.22 -16.19 14.92
CA ILE A 213 -6.60 -16.72 14.76
C ILE A 213 -7.59 -15.75 14.11
N THR A 214 -7.27 -14.46 13.94
CA THR A 214 -8.24 -13.43 13.47
C THR A 214 -7.90 -12.76 12.12
N ASN A 215 -6.90 -13.26 11.41
CA ASN A 215 -6.51 -12.73 10.10
C ASN A 215 -7.58 -12.98 9.02
N THR A 216 -8.13 -11.92 8.40
CA THR A 216 -9.11 -12.01 7.29
C THR A 216 -8.69 -11.28 6.02
N SER A 217 -7.50 -10.66 6.00
CA SER A 217 -7.00 -9.86 4.86
C SER A 217 -5.86 -10.47 4.00
N PRO A 218 -5.94 -11.71 3.47
CA PRO A 218 -4.81 -12.34 2.75
C PRO A 218 -4.77 -12.14 1.23
N ILE A 219 -5.85 -11.62 0.61
CA ILE A 219 -6.02 -11.48 -0.84
C ILE A 219 -5.75 -10.03 -1.28
N VAL A 220 -5.04 -9.84 -2.40
CA VAL A 220 -4.76 -8.52 -3.01
C VAL A 220 -4.78 -8.66 -4.53
N ASP A 221 -5.37 -7.70 -5.27
CA ASP A 221 -5.50 -7.76 -6.74
C ASP A 221 -6.15 -9.10 -7.19
N GLY A 222 -7.19 -9.54 -6.49
CA GLY A 222 -8.01 -10.73 -6.79
C GLY A 222 -7.33 -12.10 -6.57
N LYS A 223 -6.21 -12.17 -5.85
CA LYS A 223 -5.44 -13.41 -5.62
C LYS A 223 -4.65 -13.44 -4.30
N PRO A 224 -4.29 -14.62 -3.78
CA PRO A 224 -3.30 -14.75 -2.71
C PRO A 224 -2.01 -13.96 -3.00
N THR A 225 -1.43 -13.40 -1.95
CA THR A 225 -0.19 -12.62 -2.05
C THR A 225 1.06 -13.47 -2.35
N GLY A 226 1.00 -14.78 -2.10
CA GLY A 226 2.00 -15.78 -2.44
C GLY A 226 1.39 -16.98 -3.17
N ARG A 227 1.81 -18.19 -2.80
CA ARG A 227 1.21 -19.44 -3.29
C ARG A 227 0.28 -20.07 -2.25
N THR A 228 -0.70 -20.80 -2.78
CA THR A 228 -1.67 -21.64 -2.10
C THR A 228 -1.49 -23.09 -2.58
N ILE A 229 -1.58 -24.05 -1.67
CA ILE A 229 -1.39 -25.48 -1.93
C ILE A 229 -2.43 -26.25 -1.10
N ARG A 230 -3.33 -26.97 -1.78
CA ARG A 230 -4.21 -27.98 -1.17
C ARG A 230 -3.50 -29.33 -1.31
N LYS A 231 -3.27 -30.04 -0.20
CA LYS A 231 -2.71 -31.39 -0.17
C LYS A 231 -3.60 -32.28 0.71
N LYS A 232 -3.71 -33.57 0.38
CA LYS A 232 -4.14 -34.58 1.36
C LYS A 232 -2.98 -34.90 2.32
N GLY A 233 -3.28 -35.01 3.61
CA GLY A 233 -2.39 -35.56 4.63
C GLY A 233 -2.24 -37.08 4.49
N SER A 234 -1.35 -37.67 5.29
CA SER A 234 -1.29 -39.14 5.47
C SER A 234 -2.54 -39.66 6.18
N ASP A 235 -3.16 -38.83 7.03
CA ASP A 235 -4.43 -39.04 7.74
C ASP A 235 -5.67 -38.86 6.85
N GLY A 236 -5.53 -38.83 5.52
CA GLY A 236 -6.63 -38.64 4.58
C GLY A 236 -7.30 -37.26 4.63
N ARG A 237 -6.88 -36.32 5.48
CA ARG A 237 -7.52 -35.00 5.64
C ARG A 237 -6.92 -33.94 4.72
N THR A 238 -7.64 -32.83 4.53
CA THR A 238 -7.21 -31.74 3.63
C THR A 238 -6.39 -30.71 4.40
N LEU A 239 -5.12 -30.53 4.02
CA LEU A 239 -4.22 -29.51 4.55
C LEU A 239 -4.06 -28.35 3.54
N ILE A 240 -4.17 -27.11 4.01
CA ILE A 240 -4.11 -25.89 3.19
C ILE A 240 -2.85 -25.07 3.52
N LEU A 241 -1.77 -25.35 2.78
CA LEU A 241 -0.49 -24.69 2.94
C LEU A 241 -0.40 -23.40 2.11
N SER A 242 0.24 -22.38 2.69
CA SER A 242 0.33 -21.06 2.08
C SER A 242 1.59 -20.29 2.54
N PRO A 243 2.81 -20.88 2.41
CA PRO A 243 4.02 -20.41 3.08
C PRO A 243 4.53 -19.04 2.59
N ASP A 244 4.29 -18.72 1.33
CA ASP A 244 4.71 -17.44 0.71
C ASP A 244 3.68 -16.30 0.95
N SER A 245 2.51 -16.59 1.54
CA SER A 245 1.34 -15.71 1.52
C SER A 245 1.11 -15.01 2.86
N ILE A 246 0.95 -13.68 2.81
CA ILE A 246 0.59 -12.82 3.96
C ILE A 246 -0.81 -13.20 4.46
N LYS A 247 -1.02 -13.20 5.77
CA LYS A 247 -2.32 -13.54 6.40
C LYS A 247 -3.16 -12.31 6.71
N SER A 248 -2.59 -11.28 7.34
CA SER A 248 -3.20 -9.95 7.43
C SER A 248 -2.40 -8.94 6.61
N TYR A 249 -2.96 -8.47 5.50
CA TYR A 249 -2.39 -7.37 4.73
C TYR A 249 -2.63 -6.02 5.42
N ARG A 250 -3.75 -5.85 6.15
CA ARG A 250 -4.05 -4.65 6.96
C ARG A 250 -2.93 -4.37 7.97
N LEU A 251 -2.66 -5.30 8.88
CA LEU A 251 -1.67 -5.14 9.95
C LEU A 251 -0.22 -5.03 9.44
N LYS A 252 0.03 -5.51 8.22
CA LYS A 252 1.33 -5.41 7.55
C LYS A 252 1.59 -4.02 6.97
N GLN A 253 0.56 -3.32 6.52
CA GLN A 253 0.70 -2.01 5.85
C GLN A 253 0.38 -0.84 6.78
N ASN A 254 -0.59 -0.99 7.70
CA ASN A 254 -0.94 0.05 8.67
C ASN A 254 0.02 0.12 9.87
N SER A 255 1.34 0.12 9.61
CA SER A 255 2.37 0.23 10.66
C SER A 255 2.55 1.67 11.18
N GLY A 256 1.49 2.48 11.15
CA GLY A 256 1.47 3.89 11.55
C GLY A 256 0.39 4.19 12.57
N GLN A 257 -0.81 3.62 12.39
CA GLN A 257 -1.86 3.60 13.42
C GLN A 257 -1.80 2.35 14.30
N LEU A 258 -1.05 1.30 13.89
CA LEU A 258 -0.89 0.03 14.61
C LEU A 258 0.60 -0.37 14.61
N GLY A 259 1.01 -1.20 15.57
CA GLY A 259 2.40 -1.65 15.74
C GLY A 259 3.35 -0.56 16.30
N PRO A 260 4.65 -0.88 16.48
CA PRO A 260 5.61 0.02 17.12
C PRO A 260 6.22 1.06 16.17
N ASN A 261 6.37 2.29 16.68
CA ASN A 261 7.07 3.40 16.03
C ASN A 261 8.62 3.33 16.13
N ILE A 262 9.18 2.24 16.70
CA ILE A 262 10.63 1.95 16.89
C ILE A 262 11.27 2.78 18.03
N PRO A 263 12.08 2.16 18.93
CA PRO A 263 12.58 0.78 18.91
C PRO A 263 11.69 -0.25 19.60
N GLU A 264 11.08 0.08 20.72
CA GLU A 264 10.31 -0.86 21.53
C GLU A 264 8.84 -0.94 21.09
N TYR A 265 8.22 -2.04 21.49
CA TYR A 265 6.78 -2.30 21.39
C TYR A 265 6.12 -2.02 22.75
N LEU A 266 4.83 -2.29 22.85
CA LEU A 266 3.99 -2.07 24.04
C LEU A 266 4.72 -2.41 25.36
N PRO A 267 4.74 -1.49 26.34
CA PRO A 267 5.41 -1.71 27.62
C PRO A 267 4.61 -2.66 28.51
N HIS A 268 5.27 -3.30 29.49
CA HIS A 268 4.60 -3.78 30.70
C HIS A 268 4.15 -2.54 31.49
N LEU A 269 2.94 -2.56 32.08
CA LEU A 269 2.51 -1.54 33.03
C LEU A 269 2.41 -2.10 34.44
N HIS A 270 3.23 -1.58 35.35
CA HIS A 270 3.11 -1.83 36.78
C HIS A 270 2.00 -0.95 37.38
N SER A 271 1.55 -1.22 38.61
CA SER A 271 0.44 -0.47 39.23
C SER A 271 0.67 1.05 39.26
N ARG A 272 1.91 1.52 39.42
CA ARG A 272 2.28 2.96 39.41
C ARG A 272 2.43 3.58 38.01
N SER A 273 2.31 2.83 36.92
CA SER A 273 2.54 3.35 35.55
C SER A 273 1.43 4.31 35.08
N THR A 274 1.80 5.41 34.42
CA THR A 274 0.88 6.49 33.98
C THR A 274 0.70 6.54 32.46
N GLN A 275 -0.40 7.14 31.98
CA GLN A 275 -0.59 7.40 30.55
C GLN A 275 0.56 8.23 29.96
N ASN A 276 1.09 9.21 30.71
CA ASN A 276 2.25 10.00 30.30
C ASN A 276 3.50 9.14 30.06
N GLN A 277 3.75 8.11 30.86
CA GLN A 277 4.86 7.16 30.62
C GLN A 277 4.57 6.27 29.40
N PHE A 278 3.35 5.78 29.25
CA PHE A 278 2.92 4.98 28.08
C PHE A 278 3.05 5.76 26.76
N SER A 279 2.52 6.98 26.70
CA SER A 279 2.62 7.93 25.58
C SER A 279 4.09 8.18 25.17
N ARG A 280 4.98 8.44 26.15
CA ARG A 280 6.42 8.62 25.93
C ARG A 280 7.06 7.35 25.35
N HIS A 281 6.67 6.16 25.85
CA HIS A 281 7.17 4.87 25.41
C HIS A 281 6.76 4.51 23.98
N VAL A 282 5.46 4.59 23.67
CA VAL A 282 4.93 4.32 22.30
C VAL A 282 5.23 5.44 21.31
N ARG A 283 5.69 6.60 21.80
CA ARG A 283 6.12 7.79 21.05
C ARG A 283 5.00 8.40 20.21
N LYS A 284 3.89 8.66 20.90
CA LYS A 284 2.71 9.35 20.39
C LYS A 284 2.19 10.32 21.44
N GLU A 285 1.82 11.51 21.03
CA GLU A 285 1.24 12.54 21.90
C GLU A 285 -0.19 12.10 22.29
N ILE A 286 -0.68 12.50 23.48
CA ILE A 286 -2.07 12.21 23.89
C ILE A 286 -3.01 13.09 23.03
N PRO A 287 -4.11 12.58 22.43
CA PRO A 287 -4.71 11.24 22.57
C PRO A 287 -4.33 10.25 21.44
N ASP A 288 -3.35 10.57 20.61
CA ASP A 288 -2.85 9.70 19.54
C ASP A 288 -2.15 8.44 20.08
N ASP A 289 -1.80 8.41 21.37
CA ASP A 289 -1.23 7.26 22.07
C ASP A 289 -2.14 6.02 22.07
N ARG A 290 -3.46 6.19 21.92
CA ARG A 290 -4.39 5.06 21.71
C ARG A 290 -4.18 4.32 20.39
N TYR A 291 -3.55 4.95 19.39
CA TYR A 291 -3.31 4.33 18.07
C TYR A 291 -2.11 3.37 18.13
N VAL A 292 -2.31 2.25 18.80
CA VAL A 292 -1.38 1.12 18.91
C VAL A 292 -2.19 -0.18 18.80
N ASP A 293 -1.55 -1.34 18.98
CA ASP A 293 -2.27 -2.61 18.96
C ASP A 293 -3.24 -2.76 20.14
N VAL A 294 -2.80 -2.35 21.34
CA VAL A 294 -3.63 -2.32 22.57
C VAL A 294 -3.30 -1.06 23.37
N SER A 295 -4.31 -0.28 23.75
CA SER A 295 -4.18 0.84 24.70
C SER A 295 -4.97 0.55 25.97
N PRO A 296 -4.39 0.66 27.18
CA PRO A 296 -5.12 0.61 28.44
C PRO A 296 -5.67 1.97 28.87
N PHE A 297 -5.31 3.04 28.16
CA PHE A 297 -5.72 4.41 28.43
C PHE A 297 -6.62 4.89 27.29
N THR A 298 -7.89 5.13 27.61
CA THR A 298 -8.91 5.67 26.70
C THR A 298 -9.79 6.65 27.46
N ALA A 299 -10.47 7.55 26.73
CA ALA A 299 -11.41 8.52 27.32
C ALA A 299 -12.70 7.90 27.90
N TYR A 300 -12.80 6.58 27.92
CA TYR A 300 -13.92 5.79 28.46
C TYR A 300 -13.49 4.85 29.60
N ASP A 301 -12.25 5.02 30.09
CA ASP A 301 -11.59 4.14 31.06
C ASP A 301 -11.47 2.65 30.65
N THR A 302 -11.67 2.35 29.37
CA THR A 302 -11.56 1.01 28.78
C THR A 302 -10.14 0.65 28.33
N ILE A 303 -9.85 -0.65 28.24
CA ILE A 303 -8.77 -1.20 27.40
C ILE A 303 -9.30 -1.35 25.98
N GLU A 304 -8.60 -0.77 25.00
CA GLU A 304 -8.93 -0.79 23.57
C GLU A 304 -7.94 -1.67 22.80
N CYS A 305 -8.43 -2.74 22.16
CA CYS A 305 -7.62 -3.67 21.36
C CYS A 305 -7.93 -3.51 19.86
N ARG A 306 -7.01 -2.92 19.09
CA ARG A 306 -7.23 -2.52 17.67
C ARG A 306 -6.62 -3.43 16.61
N PHE A 307 -5.90 -4.48 17.03
CA PHE A 307 -5.11 -5.33 16.13
C PHE A 307 -5.94 -6.39 15.36
N PHE A 308 -7.24 -6.49 15.58
CA PHE A 308 -8.11 -7.43 14.87
C PHE A 308 -8.44 -6.91 13.46
N ASP A 309 -8.36 -7.78 12.43
CA ASP A 309 -9.02 -7.52 11.15
C ASP A 309 -10.54 -7.70 11.33
N THR A 310 -11.39 -7.10 10.48
CA THR A 310 -12.84 -7.36 10.53
C THR A 310 -13.17 -8.82 10.20
N GLN A 311 -14.02 -9.45 11.02
CA GLN A 311 -14.49 -10.83 10.89
C GLN A 311 -15.78 -10.93 10.08
N TYR A 312 -15.82 -11.83 9.10
CA TYR A 312 -17.05 -12.15 8.37
C TYR A 312 -18.01 -13.04 9.18
N ASP A 313 -17.50 -13.76 10.18
CA ASP A 313 -18.26 -14.70 11.00
C ASP A 313 -18.48 -14.16 12.42
N GLN A 314 -19.73 -14.20 12.88
CA GLN A 314 -20.09 -13.83 14.24
C GLN A 314 -19.53 -14.81 15.28
N ASN A 315 -19.42 -16.10 14.98
CA ASN A 315 -18.87 -17.09 15.91
C ASN A 315 -17.38 -16.83 16.17
N ILE A 316 -16.64 -16.33 15.17
CA ILE A 316 -15.24 -15.90 15.35
C ILE A 316 -15.18 -14.60 16.16
N ARG A 317 -16.08 -13.64 15.93
CA ARG A 317 -16.17 -12.42 16.75
C ARG A 317 -16.48 -12.74 18.23
N ARG A 318 -17.42 -13.65 18.49
CA ARG A 318 -17.74 -14.17 19.83
C ARG A 318 -16.51 -14.79 20.50
N LEU A 319 -15.76 -15.63 19.77
CA LEU A 319 -14.51 -16.21 20.25
C LEU A 319 -13.48 -15.15 20.67
N ILE A 320 -13.35 -14.04 19.92
CA ILE A 320 -12.45 -12.92 20.30
C ILE A 320 -12.87 -12.34 21.66
N VAL A 321 -14.17 -12.09 21.85
CA VAL A 321 -14.72 -11.56 23.10
C VAL A 321 -14.41 -12.50 24.26
N ILE A 322 -14.68 -13.81 24.10
CA ILE A 322 -14.43 -14.83 25.11
C ILE A 322 -12.94 -14.86 25.51
N LEU A 323 -12.03 -14.92 24.54
CA LEU A 323 -10.59 -14.97 24.83
C LEU A 323 -10.08 -13.69 25.49
N LEU A 324 -10.57 -12.52 25.11
CA LEU A 324 -10.22 -11.26 25.76
C LEU A 324 -10.76 -11.19 27.19
N GLN A 325 -11.97 -11.69 27.46
CA GLN A 325 -12.55 -11.76 28.80
C GLN A 325 -11.77 -12.73 29.69
N ALA A 326 -11.44 -13.93 29.21
CA ALA A 326 -10.66 -14.92 29.94
C ALA A 326 -9.24 -14.42 30.26
N LEU A 327 -8.55 -13.81 29.28
CA LEU A 327 -7.23 -13.21 29.51
C LEU A 327 -7.28 -12.03 30.49
N ALA A 328 -8.31 -11.19 30.42
CA ALA A 328 -8.50 -10.11 31.39
C ALA A 328 -8.77 -10.65 32.79
N LEU A 329 -9.62 -11.68 32.91
CA LEU A 329 -9.98 -12.32 34.17
C LEU A 329 -8.76 -12.99 34.82
N LYS A 330 -7.95 -13.72 34.04
CA LYS A 330 -6.67 -14.30 34.51
C LYS A 330 -5.75 -13.23 35.08
N GLY A 331 -5.52 -12.14 34.34
CA GLY A 331 -4.68 -11.03 34.81
C GLY A 331 -5.19 -10.41 36.11
N VAL A 332 -6.51 -10.24 36.23
CA VAL A 332 -7.14 -9.70 37.44
C VAL A 332 -7.07 -10.69 38.63
N LYS A 333 -7.28 -11.98 38.42
CA LYS A 333 -7.10 -13.02 39.45
C LYS A 333 -5.69 -13.03 40.01
N LEU A 334 -4.67 -13.11 39.13
CA LEU A 334 -3.25 -13.07 39.52
C LEU A 334 -2.95 -11.82 40.37
N LYS A 335 -3.37 -10.63 39.90
CA LYS A 335 -3.13 -9.39 40.64
C LYS A 335 -3.87 -9.32 41.98
N ARG A 336 -5.08 -9.89 42.11
CA ARG A 336 -5.82 -9.98 43.38
C ARG A 336 -5.15 -10.95 44.36
N ALA A 337 -4.63 -12.08 43.87
CA ALA A 337 -3.84 -13.03 44.65
C ALA A 337 -2.40 -12.53 44.96
N ASN A 338 -2.09 -11.25 44.67
CA ASN A 338 -0.76 -10.65 44.75
C ASN A 338 0.36 -11.42 44.02
N GLN A 339 0.01 -12.26 43.05
CA GLN A 339 0.96 -12.96 42.18
C GLN A 339 1.46 -12.02 41.08
N ASP A 340 2.75 -12.12 40.77
CA ASP A 340 3.36 -11.33 39.70
C ASP A 340 2.83 -11.70 38.32
N LEU A 341 2.86 -10.70 37.43
CA LEU A 341 2.41 -10.82 36.04
C LEU A 341 3.61 -11.07 35.13
N PRO A 342 3.50 -11.99 34.15
CA PRO A 342 4.64 -12.40 33.34
C PRO A 342 5.14 -11.28 32.41
N GLU A 343 6.35 -10.77 32.66
CA GLU A 343 6.98 -9.76 31.80
C GLU A 343 7.56 -10.36 30.52
N ILE A 344 6.70 -10.59 29.51
CA ILE A 344 7.19 -10.85 28.15
C ILE A 344 7.79 -9.57 27.56
N LYS A 345 9.00 -9.67 26.99
CA LYS A 345 9.65 -8.58 26.27
C LYS A 345 8.82 -8.12 25.08
N GLY A 346 8.46 -6.84 25.08
CA GLY A 346 7.81 -6.19 23.94
C GLY A 346 8.62 -6.33 22.64
N ASN A 347 9.95 -6.34 22.75
CA ASN A 347 10.87 -6.56 21.64
C ASN A 347 10.59 -7.88 20.90
N ASP A 348 10.19 -8.94 21.60
CA ASP A 348 10.09 -10.28 21.02
C ASP A 348 8.63 -10.65 20.73
N LEU A 349 7.67 -10.10 21.49
CA LEU A 349 6.28 -9.92 21.05
C LEU A 349 6.19 -9.25 19.67
N PHE A 350 7.02 -8.25 19.35
CA PHE A 350 7.02 -7.60 18.04
C PHE A 350 7.49 -8.53 16.92
N GLU A 351 8.48 -9.39 17.15
CA GLU A 351 8.89 -10.38 16.15
C GLU A 351 7.83 -11.48 15.98
N HIS A 352 7.20 -11.94 17.06
CA HIS A 352 6.08 -12.88 17.00
C HIS A 352 4.86 -12.26 16.28
N ARG A 353 4.50 -11.00 16.55
CA ARG A 353 3.48 -10.22 15.82
C ARG A 353 3.75 -10.20 14.32
N LYS A 354 4.99 -9.91 13.88
CA LYS A 354 5.37 -9.95 12.45
C LYS A 354 5.20 -11.34 11.86
N ARG A 355 5.60 -12.39 12.58
CA ARG A 355 5.48 -13.77 12.11
C ARG A 355 4.00 -14.19 12.00
N ALA A 356 3.15 -13.83 12.98
CA ALA A 356 1.70 -14.05 12.93
C ALA A 356 1.05 -13.35 11.73
N ILE A 357 1.37 -12.08 11.48
CA ILE A 357 0.88 -11.32 10.31
C ILE A 357 1.29 -11.97 8.98
N GLN A 358 2.50 -12.56 8.92
CA GLN A 358 3.08 -13.11 7.70
C GLN A 358 2.75 -14.60 7.46
N TYR A 359 2.50 -15.39 8.50
CA TYR A 359 2.35 -16.85 8.41
C TYR A 359 1.13 -17.41 9.17
N GLY A 360 0.52 -16.61 10.06
CA GLY A 360 -0.61 -17.03 10.90
C GLY A 360 -0.19 -18.12 11.88
N LEU A 361 -1.06 -19.10 12.08
CA LEU A 361 -0.82 -20.25 12.96
C LEU A 361 0.47 -21.04 12.63
N PHE A 362 0.94 -21.02 11.38
CA PHE A 362 2.20 -21.66 10.95
C PHE A 362 3.48 -20.85 11.30
N ALA A 363 3.34 -19.66 11.89
CA ALA A 363 4.45 -18.84 12.35
C ALA A 363 5.35 -19.62 13.32
N LYS A 364 6.68 -19.51 13.15
CA LYS A 364 7.63 -19.97 14.17
C LYS A 364 7.44 -19.17 15.45
N PHE A 365 7.16 -19.85 16.54
CA PHE A 365 7.13 -19.28 17.88
C PHE A 365 8.40 -19.70 18.65
N GLN A 366 8.59 -19.12 19.82
CA GLN A 366 9.62 -19.45 20.82
C GLN A 366 9.18 -18.77 22.13
N GLY A 367 9.40 -19.42 23.28
CA GLY A 367 9.20 -18.79 24.57
C GLY A 367 10.07 -17.55 24.79
N ASP A 368 9.77 -16.74 25.82
CA ASP A 368 10.69 -15.72 26.31
C ASP A 368 11.61 -16.33 27.38
N PRO A 369 12.90 -16.54 27.10
CA PRO A 369 13.79 -17.26 28.01
C PRO A 369 14.07 -16.50 29.32
N GLN A 370 13.62 -15.24 29.46
CA GLN A 370 13.79 -14.51 30.73
C GLN A 370 12.75 -14.85 31.80
N ILE A 371 11.55 -15.28 31.41
CA ILE A 371 10.57 -15.72 32.41
C ILE A 371 10.83 -17.15 32.90
N GLU A 372 11.72 -17.90 32.23
CA GLU A 372 12.02 -19.29 32.57
C GLU A 372 12.46 -19.48 34.03
N SER A 373 13.29 -18.56 34.54
CA SER A 373 13.76 -18.58 35.93
C SER A 373 12.71 -18.17 36.96
N SER A 374 11.58 -17.59 36.56
CA SER A 374 10.55 -17.09 37.48
C SER A 374 9.75 -18.21 38.16
N ARG A 375 9.82 -19.45 37.64
CA ARG A 375 9.02 -20.61 38.06
C ARG A 375 7.49 -20.43 37.98
N HIS A 376 6.98 -19.29 37.47
CA HIS A 376 5.54 -19.06 37.31
C HIS A 376 4.88 -20.17 36.50
N GLU A 377 3.67 -20.55 36.91
CA GLU A 377 2.84 -21.53 36.20
C GLU A 377 2.65 -21.15 34.71
N PHE A 378 2.49 -19.85 34.42
CA PHE A 378 2.45 -19.30 33.07
C PHE A 378 3.61 -19.76 32.16
N VAL A 379 4.82 -19.97 32.68
CA VAL A 379 5.98 -20.46 31.91
C VAL A 379 5.68 -21.81 31.28
N LYS A 380 5.02 -22.72 32.04
CA LYS A 380 4.66 -24.08 31.59
C LYS A 380 3.76 -24.09 30.35
N TYR A 381 2.98 -23.02 30.13
CA TYR A 381 2.07 -22.89 29.00
C TYR A 381 2.57 -21.90 27.93
N TYR A 382 3.28 -20.83 28.30
CA TYR A 382 3.80 -19.87 27.32
C TYR A 382 5.11 -20.33 26.67
N ASN A 383 6.04 -20.88 27.46
CA ASN A 383 7.35 -21.31 26.96
C ASN A 383 7.41 -22.78 26.55
N HIS A 384 6.44 -23.61 26.97
CA HIS A 384 6.42 -25.05 26.70
C HIS A 384 5.11 -25.52 26.05
N ASN A 385 5.16 -26.70 25.43
CA ASN A 385 4.03 -27.38 24.81
C ASN A 385 3.50 -28.44 25.79
N PRO A 386 2.24 -28.34 26.27
CA PRO A 386 1.70 -29.17 27.35
C PRO A 386 1.52 -30.64 26.99
N LEU A 387 1.64 -31.02 25.71
CA LEU A 387 1.55 -32.41 25.26
C LEU A 387 2.93 -33.10 25.19
N THR A 388 4.03 -32.35 25.37
CA THR A 388 5.39 -32.87 25.16
C THR A 388 6.42 -32.38 26.16
N GLY A 389 6.16 -31.31 26.92
CA GLY A 389 7.16 -30.67 27.79
C GLY A 389 8.26 -29.90 27.03
N GLY A 390 8.28 -29.96 25.69
CA GLY A 390 9.26 -29.28 24.85
C GLY A 390 8.86 -27.86 24.43
N ASN A 391 9.78 -27.14 23.79
CA ASN A 391 9.53 -25.80 23.25
C ASN A 391 8.45 -25.82 22.14
N PRO A 392 7.42 -24.96 22.17
CA PRO A 392 6.44 -24.80 21.10
C PRO A 392 7.10 -24.13 19.89
N GLY A 393 7.31 -24.92 18.84
CA GLY A 393 7.87 -24.47 17.56
C GLY A 393 6.92 -23.58 16.76
N LYS A 394 5.62 -23.57 17.08
CA LYS A 394 4.56 -22.82 16.38
C LYS A 394 3.64 -22.03 17.30
N ILE A 395 3.05 -20.96 16.75
CA ILE A 395 2.02 -20.18 17.46
C ILE A 395 0.77 -21.02 17.74
N PHE A 396 0.40 -21.98 16.88
CA PHE A 396 -0.77 -22.83 17.15
C PHE A 396 -0.54 -23.77 18.34
N GLU A 397 0.67 -24.27 18.55
CA GLU A 397 1.03 -25.11 19.70
C GLU A 397 0.90 -24.31 21.01
N SER A 398 1.48 -23.10 21.04
CA SER A 398 1.33 -22.19 22.20
C SER A 398 -0.11 -21.66 22.40
N LEU A 399 -0.96 -21.67 21.35
CA LEU A 399 -2.40 -21.42 21.48
C LEU A 399 -3.15 -22.59 22.12
N GLN A 400 -2.72 -23.84 21.87
CA GLN A 400 -3.25 -25.01 22.57
C GLN A 400 -2.86 -24.95 24.06
N SER A 401 -1.61 -24.57 24.36
CA SER A 401 -1.16 -24.28 25.73
C SER A 401 -1.98 -23.19 26.40
N MET A 402 -2.24 -22.07 25.71
CA MET A 402 -3.05 -20.97 26.22
C MET A 402 -4.49 -21.40 26.52
N LEU A 403 -5.06 -22.34 25.77
CA LEU A 403 -6.42 -22.82 26.01
C LEU A 403 -6.52 -23.60 27.33
N LEU A 404 -5.58 -24.51 27.60
CA LEU A 404 -5.50 -25.22 28.89
C LEU A 404 -5.27 -24.24 30.04
N TRP A 405 -4.36 -23.28 29.87
CA TRP A 405 -4.07 -22.31 30.93
C TRP A 405 -5.24 -21.37 31.28
N LEU A 406 -6.23 -21.24 30.40
CA LEU A 406 -7.44 -20.43 30.61
C LEU A 406 -8.66 -21.27 30.99
N GLU A 407 -8.50 -22.57 31.26
CA GLU A 407 -9.59 -23.48 31.67
C GLU A 407 -10.42 -22.93 32.85
N PRO A 408 -9.84 -22.56 34.02
CA PRO A 408 -10.63 -22.04 35.14
C PRO A 408 -11.34 -20.71 34.86
N GLU A 409 -10.90 -19.97 33.84
CA GLU A 409 -11.50 -18.71 33.41
C GLU A 409 -12.62 -18.95 32.39
N LEU A 410 -12.53 -20.00 31.58
CA LEU A 410 -13.58 -20.43 30.65
C LEU A 410 -14.72 -21.15 31.39
N GLU A 411 -14.42 -21.87 32.46
CA GLU A 411 -15.40 -22.45 33.39
C GLU A 411 -16.16 -21.35 34.16
N GLU A 412 -15.45 -20.38 34.76
CA GLU A 412 -16.09 -19.25 35.46
C GLU A 412 -16.95 -18.39 34.52
N LEU A 413 -16.51 -18.19 33.27
CA LEU A 413 -17.30 -17.56 32.22
C LEU A 413 -18.47 -18.43 31.73
N ASN A 414 -18.57 -19.69 32.16
CA ASN A 414 -19.54 -20.69 31.72
C ASN A 414 -19.57 -20.78 30.18
N ILE A 415 -18.44 -21.09 29.56
CA ILE A 415 -18.32 -21.14 28.10
C ILE A 415 -18.64 -22.53 27.57
N SER A 416 -19.63 -22.64 26.68
CA SER A 416 -19.96 -23.91 26.03
C SER A 416 -19.01 -24.24 24.87
N GLU A 417 -18.83 -25.52 24.56
CA GLU A 417 -18.00 -25.94 23.42
C GLU A 417 -18.43 -25.27 22.11
N GLN A 418 -19.74 -25.14 21.85
CA GLN A 418 -20.26 -24.52 20.63
C GLN A 418 -19.89 -23.02 20.52
N GLU A 419 -19.55 -22.34 21.62
CA GLU A 419 -19.09 -20.94 21.61
C GLU A 419 -17.60 -20.81 21.27
N ILE A 420 -16.77 -21.80 21.63
CA ILE A 420 -15.34 -21.86 21.25
C ILE A 420 -15.04 -22.78 20.06
N ARG A 421 -16.04 -23.49 19.50
CA ARG A 421 -15.89 -24.42 18.38
C ARG A 421 -15.05 -23.89 17.20
N PRO A 422 -15.10 -22.60 16.81
CA PRO A 422 -14.18 -22.07 15.80
C PRO A 422 -12.70 -22.22 16.19
N LEU A 423 -12.33 -22.05 17.45
CA LEU A 423 -10.96 -22.26 17.96
C LEU A 423 -10.58 -23.74 17.91
N LEU A 424 -11.48 -24.63 18.33
CA LEU A 424 -11.23 -26.07 18.30
C LEU A 424 -10.95 -26.55 16.86
N ILE A 425 -11.73 -26.07 15.90
CA ILE A 425 -11.51 -26.30 14.46
C ILE A 425 -10.19 -25.67 13.98
N MET A 426 -9.84 -24.45 14.43
CA MET A 426 -8.58 -23.80 14.05
C MET A 426 -7.33 -24.56 14.53
N LEU A 427 -7.39 -25.21 15.69
CA LEU A 427 -6.24 -25.84 16.37
C LEU A 427 -6.14 -27.36 16.20
N TRP A 428 -7.26 -28.09 16.18
CA TRP A 428 -7.30 -29.56 16.01
C TRP A 428 -7.96 -30.03 14.70
N GLY A 429 -8.59 -29.13 13.94
CA GLY A 429 -9.22 -29.44 12.66
C GLY A 429 -10.53 -30.21 12.82
N THR A 430 -10.90 -30.94 11.76
CA THR A 430 -12.15 -31.73 11.69
C THR A 430 -11.85 -33.11 11.10
N SER A 431 -12.88 -33.92 10.83
CA SER A 431 -12.74 -35.21 10.12
C SER A 431 -12.25 -35.08 8.67
N SER A 432 -12.45 -33.92 8.03
CA SER A 432 -12.13 -33.70 6.60
C SER A 432 -10.99 -32.70 6.37
N ILE A 433 -10.63 -31.91 7.39
CA ILE A 433 -9.67 -30.80 7.34
C ILE A 433 -8.59 -30.97 8.42
N ALA A 434 -7.32 -30.92 8.01
CA ALA A 434 -6.19 -31.02 8.92
C ALA A 434 -5.84 -29.63 9.52
N PRO A 435 -5.48 -29.55 10.82
CA PRO A 435 -5.04 -28.31 11.44
C PRO A 435 -3.63 -27.90 10.98
N PRO A 436 -3.20 -26.66 11.27
CA PRO A 436 -4.03 -25.54 11.75
C PRO A 436 -4.69 -24.74 10.61
N ILE A 437 -5.94 -24.31 10.80
CA ILE A 437 -6.73 -23.58 9.78
C ILE A 437 -7.28 -22.24 10.30
N SER A 438 -6.49 -21.17 10.18
CA SER A 438 -6.96 -19.80 10.48
C SER A 438 -7.99 -19.27 9.46
N PRO A 439 -8.73 -18.18 9.72
CA PRO A 439 -9.71 -17.63 8.78
C PRO A 439 -9.10 -17.23 7.42
N ALA A 440 -7.90 -16.64 7.38
CA ALA A 440 -7.20 -16.41 6.10
C ALA A 440 -6.84 -17.70 5.35
N THR A 441 -6.66 -18.80 6.09
CA THR A 441 -6.41 -20.13 5.53
C THR A 441 -7.71 -20.75 4.99
N PHE A 442 -8.85 -20.49 5.63
CA PHE A 442 -10.18 -20.79 5.09
C PHE A 442 -10.53 -19.93 3.85
N ILE A 443 -10.15 -18.66 3.81
CA ILE A 443 -10.26 -17.83 2.60
C ILE A 443 -9.45 -18.42 1.44
N PHE A 444 -8.27 -19.01 1.71
CA PHE A 444 -7.51 -19.77 0.71
C PHE A 444 -8.18 -21.10 0.32
N TYR A 445 -8.79 -21.82 1.26
CA TYR A 445 -9.59 -23.02 0.97
C TYR A 445 -10.71 -22.70 -0.02
N LEU A 446 -11.55 -21.71 0.32
CA LEU A 446 -12.63 -21.23 -0.55
C LEU A 446 -12.11 -20.73 -1.90
N TYR A 447 -10.93 -20.10 -1.96
CA TYR A 447 -10.35 -19.63 -3.21
C TYR A 447 -9.97 -20.76 -4.17
N GLU A 448 -9.33 -21.84 -3.68
CA GLU A 448 -9.02 -23.00 -4.53
C GLU A 448 -10.28 -23.79 -4.89
N GLU A 449 -11.21 -24.00 -3.94
CA GLU A 449 -12.53 -24.63 -4.16
C GLU A 449 -13.33 -23.94 -5.28
N ASN A 450 -13.44 -22.61 -5.23
CA ASN A 450 -14.18 -21.82 -6.22
C ASN A 450 -13.37 -21.59 -7.50
N ARG A 451 -12.47 -22.51 -7.88
CA ARG A 451 -11.64 -22.47 -9.10
C ARG A 451 -10.89 -21.12 -9.27
N ARG A 452 -10.43 -20.54 -8.16
CA ARG A 452 -9.74 -19.23 -8.07
C ARG A 452 -10.60 -18.01 -8.42
N ASN A 453 -11.92 -18.14 -8.39
CA ASN A 453 -12.87 -17.05 -8.59
C ASN A 453 -13.14 -16.26 -7.28
N ILE A 454 -12.41 -15.17 -7.09
CA ILE A 454 -12.53 -14.32 -5.89
C ILE A 454 -13.93 -13.72 -5.70
N SER A 455 -14.68 -13.40 -6.77
CA SER A 455 -16.07 -12.91 -6.65
C SER A 455 -17.01 -13.95 -6.04
N SER A 456 -16.72 -15.24 -6.23
CA SER A 456 -17.50 -16.32 -5.60
C SER A 456 -17.21 -16.43 -4.10
N VAL A 457 -15.93 -16.31 -3.73
CA VAL A 457 -15.50 -16.28 -2.32
C VAL A 457 -16.08 -15.06 -1.60
N ILE A 458 -16.08 -13.89 -2.22
CA ILE A 458 -16.64 -12.66 -1.64
C ILE A 458 -18.14 -12.77 -1.38
N ARG A 459 -18.91 -13.41 -2.26
CA ARG A 459 -20.34 -13.65 -2.00
C ARG A 459 -20.55 -14.57 -0.81
N LYS A 460 -19.84 -15.71 -0.77
CA LYS A 460 -19.89 -16.65 0.37
C LYS A 460 -19.54 -15.99 1.71
N LEU A 461 -18.56 -15.08 1.73
CA LEU A 461 -18.16 -14.31 2.92
C LEU A 461 -18.95 -13.00 3.10
N GLY A 462 -19.93 -12.73 2.24
CA GLY A 462 -20.75 -11.52 2.27
C GLY A 462 -21.97 -11.68 3.16
N LEU A 463 -22.51 -10.55 3.62
CA LEU A 463 -23.71 -10.54 4.46
C LEU A 463 -24.99 -10.52 3.63
N HIS A 464 -25.96 -11.34 4.04
CA HIS A 464 -27.30 -11.45 3.49
C HIS A 464 -28.30 -11.40 4.65
N HIS A 465 -29.19 -10.41 4.68
CA HIS A 465 -30.07 -10.11 5.82
C HIS A 465 -29.34 -10.11 7.18
N GLY A 466 -28.17 -9.47 7.26
CA GLY A 466 -27.35 -9.36 8.47
C GLY A 466 -26.46 -10.57 8.80
N TYR A 467 -26.67 -11.73 8.17
CA TYR A 467 -25.91 -12.96 8.43
C TYR A 467 -24.92 -13.28 7.31
N PRO A 468 -23.76 -13.89 7.59
CA PRO A 468 -22.86 -14.37 6.54
C PRO A 468 -23.49 -15.50 5.73
N GLN A 469 -23.33 -15.49 4.40
CA GLN A 469 -23.75 -16.60 3.54
C GLN A 469 -22.97 -17.92 3.78
N THR A 470 -21.93 -17.90 4.62
CA THR A 470 -21.08 -19.05 4.90
C THR A 470 -20.41 -18.88 6.27
N ILE A 471 -20.81 -19.71 7.23
CA ILE A 471 -20.24 -19.78 8.58
C ILE A 471 -19.03 -20.74 8.56
N PHE A 472 -17.95 -20.39 9.27
CA PHE A 472 -16.67 -21.10 9.30
C PHE A 472 -16.80 -22.51 9.90
N SER A 473 -17.52 -22.63 11.03
CA SER A 473 -17.77 -23.93 11.67
C SER A 473 -18.58 -24.89 10.80
N ASP A 474 -19.42 -24.35 9.93
CA ASP A 474 -20.49 -25.14 9.31
C ASP A 474 -20.04 -25.73 7.97
N VAL A 475 -19.12 -25.05 7.27
CA VAL A 475 -18.40 -25.62 6.11
C VAL A 475 -17.31 -26.61 6.51
N LEU A 476 -16.66 -26.41 7.67
CA LEU A 476 -15.53 -27.25 8.09
C LEU A 476 -15.97 -28.50 8.86
N GLY A 477 -17.13 -28.44 9.54
CA GLY A 477 -17.76 -29.57 10.24
C GLY A 477 -17.67 -29.49 11.77
N ARG A 478 -17.82 -30.62 12.45
CA ARG A 478 -17.55 -30.74 13.90
C ARG A 478 -16.03 -30.77 14.14
N PRO A 479 -15.53 -30.24 15.27
CA PRO A 479 -14.11 -30.33 15.61
C PRO A 479 -13.69 -31.81 15.78
N GLN A 480 -12.42 -32.14 15.55
CA GLN A 480 -11.92 -33.51 15.77
C GLN A 480 -11.91 -33.89 17.27
N LYS A 481 -11.76 -32.90 18.16
CA LYS A 481 -11.70 -33.09 19.61
C LYS A 481 -12.75 -32.21 20.29
N GLN A 482 -13.40 -32.77 21.32
CA GLN A 482 -14.24 -32.02 22.24
C GLN A 482 -13.38 -31.24 23.24
N LEU A 483 -13.95 -30.22 23.87
CA LEU A 483 -13.26 -29.44 24.91
C LEU A 483 -12.87 -30.34 26.09
N SER A 484 -13.79 -31.15 26.60
CA SER A 484 -13.57 -32.11 27.69
C SER A 484 -12.39 -33.06 27.43
N GLU A 485 -12.24 -33.56 26.20
CA GLU A 485 -11.16 -34.45 25.78
C GLU A 485 -9.80 -33.73 25.64
N ILE A 486 -9.80 -32.40 25.55
CA ILE A 486 -8.60 -31.56 25.56
C ILE A 486 -8.20 -31.20 27.00
N LEU A 487 -9.17 -30.81 27.83
CA LEU A 487 -8.98 -30.38 29.21
C LEU A 487 -8.52 -31.51 30.13
N SER A 488 -9.08 -32.72 29.99
CA SER A 488 -8.71 -33.90 30.80
C SER A 488 -7.27 -34.41 30.60
N LYS A 489 -6.46 -33.77 29.74
CA LYS A 489 -5.08 -34.16 29.48
C LYS A 489 -4.12 -33.60 30.52
N LYS A 490 -3.56 -34.49 31.35
CA LYS A 490 -2.43 -34.16 32.23
C LYS A 490 -1.33 -33.45 31.45
N VAL A 491 -1.03 -32.21 31.86
CA VAL A 491 0.02 -31.37 31.27
C VAL A 491 1.39 -32.03 31.51
N ALA A 492 2.08 -32.34 30.41
CA ALA A 492 3.45 -32.85 30.45
C ALA A 492 4.36 -31.83 31.15
N GLN A 493 5.16 -32.31 32.12
CA GLN A 493 6.12 -31.45 32.81
C GLN A 493 7.13 -30.88 31.80
N PRO A 494 7.55 -29.61 31.91
CA PRO A 494 8.62 -29.07 31.10
C PRO A 494 9.85 -29.99 31.15
N HIS A 495 10.38 -30.36 29.99
CA HIS A 495 11.66 -31.05 29.93
C HIS A 495 12.70 -30.18 30.65
N LYS A 496 13.51 -30.78 31.54
CA LYS A 496 14.73 -30.16 32.04
C LYS A 496 15.69 -29.98 30.86
N THR A 497 15.53 -28.91 30.08
CA THR A 497 16.44 -28.59 29.00
C THR A 497 17.81 -28.32 29.61
N THR A 498 18.74 -29.26 29.45
CA THR A 498 20.16 -29.02 29.73
C THR A 498 20.55 -27.71 29.04
N ASP A 499 21.15 -26.77 29.78
CA ASP A 499 21.13 -25.37 29.37
C ASP A 499 22.04 -25.09 28.15
N HIS A 500 21.49 -25.36 26.97
CA HIS A 500 22.15 -25.13 25.71
C HIS A 500 22.30 -23.63 25.42
N SER A 501 21.63 -22.72 26.15
CA SER A 501 21.90 -21.28 26.05
C SER A 501 23.32 -20.95 26.53
N ASN A 502 23.86 -21.74 27.46
CA ASN A 502 25.24 -21.63 27.93
C ASN A 502 26.29 -22.12 26.90
N THR A 503 25.90 -22.89 25.86
CA THR A 503 26.84 -23.31 24.80
C THR A 503 27.47 -22.13 24.07
N SER A 504 28.73 -22.27 23.66
CA SER A 504 29.45 -21.26 22.89
C SER A 504 28.72 -20.91 21.58
N LEU A 505 28.05 -21.89 20.96
CA LEU A 505 27.26 -21.70 19.74
C LEU A 505 25.98 -20.89 19.98
N ALA A 506 25.23 -21.15 21.05
CA ALA A 506 24.04 -20.36 21.38
C ALA A 506 24.42 -18.92 21.76
N LYS A 507 25.41 -18.73 22.65
CA LYS A 507 25.98 -17.42 22.97
C LYS A 507 26.45 -16.68 21.71
N LYS A 508 27.11 -17.36 20.78
CA LYS A 508 27.52 -16.79 19.48
C LYS A 508 26.33 -16.39 18.62
N LEU A 509 25.33 -17.26 18.43
CA LEU A 509 24.13 -16.96 17.63
C LEU A 509 23.29 -15.82 18.23
N GLN A 510 23.19 -15.73 19.55
CA GLN A 510 22.50 -14.65 20.26
C GLN A 510 23.26 -13.33 20.14
N ARG A 511 24.59 -13.33 20.31
CA ARG A 511 25.46 -12.17 20.02
C ARG A 511 25.31 -11.72 18.57
N ASP A 512 25.31 -12.64 17.61
CA ASP A 512 25.14 -12.36 16.18
C ASP A 512 23.76 -11.77 15.86
N SER A 513 22.69 -12.32 16.46
CA SER A 513 21.32 -11.81 16.36
C SER A 513 21.21 -10.39 16.93
N ASN A 514 21.76 -10.15 18.13
CA ASN A 514 21.80 -8.85 18.77
C ASN A 514 22.62 -7.81 17.96
N LEU A 515 23.74 -8.22 17.37
CA LEU A 515 24.53 -7.36 16.48
C LEU A 515 23.76 -6.98 15.21
N ARG A 516 23.06 -7.95 14.60
CA ARG A 516 22.16 -7.73 13.44
C ARG A 516 20.99 -6.81 13.82
N ARG A 517 20.40 -6.99 15.01
CA ARG A 517 19.32 -6.15 15.58
C ARG A 517 19.81 -4.71 15.78
N LYS A 518 20.93 -4.51 16.49
CA LYS A 518 21.58 -3.20 16.72
C LYS A 518 21.91 -2.49 15.40
N LYS A 519 22.45 -3.21 14.40
CA LYS A 519 22.77 -2.68 13.05
C LYS A 519 21.51 -2.31 12.25
N ALA A 520 20.42 -3.07 12.36
CA ALA A 520 19.13 -2.73 11.77
C ALA A 520 18.49 -1.51 12.43
N MET A 521 18.54 -1.43 13.76
CA MET A 521 17.99 -0.33 14.56
C MET A 521 18.72 0.99 14.31
N MET A 522 20.06 0.96 14.24
CA MET A 522 20.90 2.09 13.80
C MET A 522 20.46 2.61 12.42
N LYS A 523 20.29 1.69 11.46
CA LYS A 523 19.86 2.03 10.08
C LYS A 523 18.43 2.57 10.03
N ALA A 524 17.55 2.19 10.96
CA ALA A 524 16.22 2.76 11.13
C ALA A 524 16.29 4.18 11.76
N LYS A 525 17.05 4.37 12.85
CA LYS A 525 17.26 5.65 13.53
C LYS A 525 17.86 6.70 12.58
N GLN A 526 18.84 6.31 11.76
CA GLN A 526 19.40 7.13 10.67
C GLN A 526 18.34 7.53 9.63
N ARG A 527 17.53 6.58 9.15
CA ARG A 527 16.43 6.86 8.21
C ARG A 527 15.38 7.81 8.79
N LEU A 528 15.07 7.70 10.08
CA LEU A 528 14.13 8.58 10.78
C LEU A 528 14.70 9.99 10.97
N LYS A 529 15.98 10.13 11.37
CA LYS A 529 16.67 11.44 11.44
C LYS A 529 16.68 12.12 10.07
N ALA A 530 17.00 11.38 9.00
CA ALA A 530 16.96 11.88 7.62
C ALA A 530 15.54 12.21 7.11
N LYS A 531 14.50 11.56 7.63
CA LYS A 531 13.09 11.92 7.36
C LYS A 531 12.74 13.25 8.04
N LYS A 532 12.94 13.36 9.37
CA LYS A 532 12.62 14.57 10.16
C LYS A 532 13.33 15.81 9.61
N ALA A 533 14.65 15.75 9.40
CA ALA A 533 15.43 16.87 8.86
C ALA A 533 14.95 17.34 7.46
N ARG A 534 14.43 16.41 6.64
CA ARG A 534 13.87 16.73 5.32
C ARG A 534 12.48 17.36 5.41
N GLU A 535 11.66 16.96 6.38
CA GLU A 535 10.35 17.55 6.65
C GLU A 535 10.49 18.96 7.24
N GLU A 536 11.47 19.16 8.12
CA GLU A 536 11.84 20.47 8.66
C GLU A 536 12.38 21.43 7.57
N LYS A 537 13.28 20.97 6.68
CA LYS A 537 13.74 21.76 5.52
C LYS A 537 12.56 22.20 4.64
N ILE A 538 11.51 21.39 4.50
CA ILE A 538 10.26 21.75 3.80
C ILE A 538 9.40 22.73 4.62
N ARG A 539 9.34 22.60 5.95
CA ARG A 539 8.66 23.57 6.85
C ARG A 539 9.29 24.97 6.71
N LEU A 540 10.61 25.04 6.77
CA LEU A 540 11.38 26.28 6.60
C LEU A 540 11.22 26.88 5.19
N GLU A 541 11.24 26.05 4.14
CA GLU A 541 10.99 26.53 2.76
C GLU A 541 9.58 27.14 2.61
N ARG A 542 8.55 26.50 3.18
CA ARG A 542 7.17 27.04 3.21
C ARG A 542 7.10 28.36 3.98
N LEU A 543 7.79 28.48 5.12
CA LEU A 543 7.78 29.68 5.96
C LEU A 543 8.50 30.86 5.26
N ARG A 544 9.65 30.59 4.61
CA ARG A 544 10.33 31.57 3.72
C ARG A 544 9.42 32.02 2.57
N ARG A 545 8.71 31.09 1.91
CA ARG A 545 7.72 31.42 0.86
C ARG A 545 6.55 32.28 1.39
N LYS A 546 6.03 32.01 2.59
CA LYS A 546 4.98 32.83 3.23
C LYS A 546 5.47 34.26 3.47
N ARG A 547 6.64 34.44 4.09
CA ARG A 547 7.28 35.76 4.32
C ARG A 547 7.53 36.50 2.99
N ALA A 548 7.97 35.82 1.94
CA ALA A 548 8.19 36.43 0.63
C ALA A 548 6.90 36.88 -0.07
N LEU A 549 5.80 36.11 0.06
CA LEU A 549 4.48 36.53 -0.43
C LEU A 549 3.92 37.71 0.37
N GLU A 550 4.13 37.73 1.68
CA GLU A 550 3.71 38.83 2.55
C GLU A 550 4.48 40.12 2.23
N LYS A 551 5.81 40.04 2.01
CA LYS A 551 6.61 41.17 1.54
C LYS A 551 6.07 41.72 0.21
N LYS A 552 5.78 40.85 -0.77
CA LYS A 552 5.15 41.24 -2.03
C LYS A 552 3.77 41.88 -1.86
N ARG A 553 2.95 41.42 -0.91
CA ARG A 553 1.65 42.04 -0.59
C ARG A 553 1.82 43.44 0.00
N LYS A 554 2.81 43.63 0.90
CA LYS A 554 3.18 44.95 1.45
C LYS A 554 3.74 45.88 0.37
N GLU A 555 4.62 45.41 -0.51
CA GLU A 555 5.13 46.13 -1.68
C GLU A 555 4.00 46.55 -2.65
N GLN A 556 3.04 45.65 -2.91
CA GLN A 556 1.89 45.94 -3.78
C GLN A 556 0.95 46.99 -3.16
N LEU A 557 0.67 46.91 -1.86
CA LEU A 557 -0.10 47.92 -1.12
C LEU A 557 0.60 49.28 -1.11
N ALA A 558 1.92 49.31 -0.91
CA ALA A 558 2.73 50.52 -1.02
C ALA A 558 2.71 51.11 -2.44
N ARG A 559 2.75 50.26 -3.48
CA ARG A 559 2.62 50.69 -4.89
C ARG A 559 1.23 51.23 -5.22
N ILE A 560 0.17 50.70 -4.59
CA ILE A 560 -1.19 51.24 -4.69
C ILE A 560 -1.27 52.61 -4.00
N ARG A 561 -0.79 52.75 -2.75
CA ARG A 561 -0.73 54.05 -2.03
C ARG A 561 0.09 55.10 -2.78
N ARG A 562 1.19 54.73 -3.44
CA ARG A 562 1.96 55.62 -4.33
C ARG A 562 1.21 56.00 -5.61
N LYS A 563 0.35 55.12 -6.14
CA LYS A 563 -0.51 55.44 -7.30
C LYS A 563 -1.68 56.35 -6.94
N THR A 564 -2.30 56.20 -5.76
CA THR A 564 -3.36 57.12 -5.33
C THR A 564 -2.80 58.51 -5.01
N LYS A 565 -1.68 58.62 -4.29
CA LYS A 565 -0.99 59.93 -4.08
C LYS A 565 -0.52 60.62 -5.37
N LYS A 566 -0.31 59.90 -6.48
CA LYS A 566 -0.02 60.48 -7.80
C LYS A 566 -1.26 60.75 -8.68
N ARG A 567 -2.47 60.58 -8.15
CA ARG A 567 -3.73 60.83 -8.88
C ARG A 567 -4.60 61.94 -8.26
N THR A 568 -4.09 62.60 -7.23
CA THR A 568 -4.71 63.76 -6.54
C THR A 568 -3.91 65.04 -6.74
N THR A 569 -3.19 65.16 -7.87
CA THR A 569 -2.31 66.30 -8.19
C THR A 569 -2.45 66.72 -9.66
N LYS A 570 -3.68 67.05 -10.06
CA LYS A 570 -4.08 67.95 -11.16
C LYS A 570 -5.60 68.14 -11.08
N THR A 571 -6.07 69.38 -11.27
CA THR A 571 -7.40 69.91 -10.89
C THR A 571 -7.72 69.77 -9.38
N SER A 572 -8.18 70.80 -8.67
CA SER A 572 -8.51 72.20 -9.02
C SER A 572 -7.78 73.23 -8.12
N ARG A 573 -7.64 74.47 -8.61
CA ARG A 573 -7.46 75.67 -7.76
C ARG A 573 -8.85 76.08 -7.24
N THR A 574 -8.99 76.42 -5.96
CA THR A 574 -9.51 77.73 -5.46
C THR A 574 -9.68 77.75 -3.92
N LYS A 575 -9.51 78.94 -3.34
CA LYS A 575 -9.90 79.45 -2.00
C LYS A 575 -9.27 78.81 -0.72
N LYS A 576 -8.63 79.69 0.07
CA LYS A 576 -8.37 79.67 1.54
C LYS A 576 -9.72 79.77 2.32
N PRO A 577 -9.79 79.72 3.68
CA PRO A 577 -8.76 79.73 4.75
C PRO A 577 -8.84 78.46 5.65
N THR A 578 -8.37 78.31 6.92
CA THR A 578 -7.55 79.06 7.92
C THR A 578 -6.84 78.02 8.82
N PRO A 579 -5.84 78.35 9.69
CA PRO A 579 -5.15 77.34 10.52
C PRO A 579 -5.60 77.31 11.99
N ILE A 580 -5.55 76.12 12.61
CA ILE A 580 -5.48 75.95 14.07
C ILE A 580 -4.30 75.03 14.42
N LYS A 581 -3.56 75.40 15.46
CA LYS A 581 -2.38 74.68 15.98
C LYS A 581 -2.79 73.43 16.77
N THR A 582 -1.93 72.43 16.84
CA THR A 582 -1.73 71.68 18.10
C THR A 582 -0.34 71.05 18.13
N SER A 583 0.27 71.05 19.30
CA SER A 583 1.68 70.74 19.52
C SER A 583 1.95 69.24 19.75
N SER A 584 3.22 68.87 19.64
CA SER A 584 3.72 67.58 20.07
C SER A 584 3.70 67.45 21.61
N SER A 585 3.34 66.29 22.12
CA SER A 585 3.88 65.78 23.38
C SER A 585 4.38 64.33 23.21
N ARG A 586 5.36 63.93 24.02
CA ARG A 586 6.25 62.79 23.72
C ARG A 586 6.67 62.09 25.02
N SER A 587 5.82 61.23 25.56
CA SER A 587 6.12 60.44 26.75
C SER A 587 6.25 58.94 26.45
N LYS A 588 7.32 58.34 26.97
CA LYS A 588 7.44 56.88 27.16
C LYS A 588 6.80 56.56 28.52
N ILE A 589 6.17 55.40 28.68
CA ILE A 589 6.00 54.77 30.00
C ILE A 589 6.11 53.25 29.88
N LYS A 590 6.55 52.62 30.98
CA LYS A 590 6.96 51.21 31.04
C LYS A 590 5.75 50.25 31.18
N GLN A 591 6.05 48.96 31.07
CA GLN A 591 5.16 47.88 31.46
C GLN A 591 4.75 48.00 32.94
N ARG A 592 3.52 47.60 33.26
CA ARG A 592 3.27 46.76 34.44
C ARG A 592 2.09 45.81 34.19
N SER A 593 1.95 44.86 35.11
CA SER A 593 1.14 43.64 35.00
C SER A 593 -0.11 43.67 35.89
N SER A 594 -0.87 42.56 35.88
CA SER A 594 -2.07 42.31 36.71
C SER A 594 -3.33 43.07 36.26
N SER A 595 -4.55 42.72 36.68
CA SER A 595 -5.18 41.39 36.80
C SER A 595 -6.67 41.57 37.10
N SER A 596 -7.52 40.62 36.69
CA SER A 596 -8.85 40.34 37.27
C SER A 596 -9.79 41.52 37.66
N ARG A 597 -10.91 41.66 36.93
CA ARG A 597 -12.22 41.65 37.61
C ARG A 597 -13.37 41.20 36.70
N LYS A 598 -14.44 40.72 37.34
CA LYS A 598 -15.66 40.18 36.73
C LYS A 598 -16.66 41.30 36.41
N LYS A 599 -17.48 41.13 35.36
CA LYS A 599 -18.90 41.55 35.28
C LYS A 599 -19.54 40.72 34.14
N LYS A 600 -20.46 39.79 34.48
CA LYS A 600 -21.93 39.97 34.45
C LYS A 600 -22.43 40.50 33.09
N ILE A 601 -23.09 39.63 32.32
CA ILE A 601 -23.91 39.96 31.15
C ILE A 601 -25.35 39.55 31.47
N LYS A 602 -26.32 40.43 31.22
CA LYS A 602 -27.74 40.09 31.03
C LYS A 602 -28.19 40.59 29.64
N PRO A 603 -29.23 40.00 29.02
CA PRO A 603 -29.47 40.13 27.58
C PRO A 603 -30.55 41.16 27.21
N VAL A 604 -30.50 41.69 25.99
CA VAL A 604 -31.61 42.45 25.38
C VAL A 604 -31.89 42.00 23.94
N LYS A 605 -33.15 41.55 23.79
CA LYS A 605 -34.07 41.54 22.65
C LYS A 605 -33.57 41.63 21.19
N SER A 606 -34.15 40.73 20.40
CA SER A 606 -34.39 40.77 18.96
C SER A 606 -34.83 42.12 18.37
N THR A 607 -34.52 42.32 17.09
CA THR A 607 -35.39 43.03 16.12
C THR A 607 -35.56 42.22 14.84
N ARG A 608 -36.68 42.46 14.13
CA ARG A 608 -37.19 41.67 13.01
C ARG A 608 -37.63 42.63 11.90
N THR A 609 -37.09 42.49 10.69
CA THR A 609 -37.56 43.26 9.53
C THR A 609 -37.54 42.45 8.24
N LYS A 610 -38.64 42.55 7.47
CA LYS A 610 -38.78 42.02 6.11
C LYS A 610 -38.26 43.06 5.11
N SER A 611 -37.93 42.68 3.87
CA SER A 611 -38.75 43.07 2.70
C SER A 611 -38.12 42.72 1.33
N ARG A 612 -39.02 42.62 0.34
CA ARG A 612 -38.97 43.00 -1.11
C ARG A 612 -37.61 42.99 -1.85
N SER A 613 -37.38 42.44 -3.05
CA SER A 613 -38.14 41.91 -4.22
C SER A 613 -37.97 42.78 -5.49
N ARG A 614 -37.93 42.14 -6.68
CA ARG A 614 -37.93 42.72 -8.05
C ARG A 614 -36.64 43.50 -8.45
N SER A 615 -36.29 43.69 -9.74
CA SER A 615 -36.54 42.91 -10.98
C SER A 615 -35.68 43.41 -12.17
N LYS A 616 -35.75 42.69 -13.32
CA LYS A 616 -35.41 43.13 -14.69
C LYS A 616 -33.91 43.42 -15.02
N LYS A 617 -33.48 43.67 -16.27
CA LYS A 617 -33.65 42.99 -17.60
C LYS A 617 -32.90 43.81 -18.67
N THR A 618 -31.92 43.24 -19.41
CA THR A 618 -31.36 43.61 -20.76
C THR A 618 -29.96 42.94 -20.91
N LYS A 619 -29.42 42.44 -22.04
CA LYS A 619 -29.48 42.67 -23.52
C LYS A 619 -28.68 43.85 -24.07
N THR A 620 -27.53 43.57 -24.70
CA THR A 620 -27.12 44.05 -26.06
C THR A 620 -25.81 43.39 -26.56
N LYS A 621 -25.49 43.56 -27.86
CA LYS A 621 -24.21 43.31 -28.58
C LYS A 621 -24.04 44.43 -29.63
N PRO A 622 -22.82 44.79 -30.07
CA PRO A 622 -22.26 44.35 -31.39
C PRO A 622 -20.87 43.66 -31.24
N LYS A 623 -20.25 42.89 -32.18
CA LYS A 623 -19.86 43.02 -33.62
C LYS A 623 -18.71 44.03 -33.88
N VAL A 624 -17.48 43.58 -34.23
CA VAL A 624 -16.84 43.35 -35.58
C VAL A 624 -16.05 44.59 -36.07
N SER A 625 -14.71 44.54 -36.23
CA SER A 625 -13.91 44.35 -37.48
C SER A 625 -12.44 43.94 -37.16
N ARG A 626 -11.59 43.28 -37.99
CA ARG A 626 -10.75 43.72 -39.16
C ARG A 626 -9.95 45.04 -38.91
N ALA A 627 -8.67 45.24 -39.29
CA ALA A 627 -7.73 44.49 -40.15
C ALA A 627 -6.24 44.42 -39.66
N ARG A 628 -5.24 44.69 -40.52
CA ARG A 628 -4.12 43.77 -40.85
C ARG A 628 -2.83 44.51 -41.29
N SER A 629 -1.63 43.91 -41.10
CA SER A 629 -0.28 44.43 -41.49
C SER A 629 0.25 45.59 -40.61
N SER A 630 1.52 46.06 -40.66
CA SER A 630 2.63 45.81 -41.60
C SER A 630 4.02 45.59 -40.92
N LYS A 631 5.13 45.84 -41.64
CA LYS A 631 6.52 45.34 -41.42
C LYS A 631 7.46 46.35 -40.71
N SER A 632 8.60 45.83 -40.22
CA SER A 632 9.91 46.53 -40.08
C SER A 632 10.03 47.57 -38.94
N SER A 633 11.21 48.13 -38.58
CA SER A 633 12.58 47.96 -39.15
C SER A 633 13.71 48.04 -38.09
N ARG A 634 14.94 47.82 -38.57
CA ARG A 634 16.28 48.26 -38.09
C ARG A 634 16.71 48.21 -36.60
N SER A 635 17.97 47.81 -36.44
CA SER A 635 18.83 48.04 -35.28
C SER A 635 19.77 49.23 -35.53
N SER A 636 20.38 49.81 -34.47
CA SER A 636 21.80 50.22 -34.47
C SER A 636 22.31 50.72 -33.10
N ARG A 637 23.65 50.65 -32.95
CA ARG A 637 24.61 51.52 -32.20
C ARG A 637 23.99 52.69 -31.39
N SER A 638 24.40 53.09 -30.17
CA SER A 638 25.68 53.09 -29.43
C SER A 638 25.43 53.76 -28.03
N ARG A 639 26.35 54.23 -27.15
CA ARG A 639 27.83 54.37 -27.09
C ARG A 639 28.28 54.33 -25.58
N LYS A 640 29.59 54.43 -25.27
CA LYS A 640 30.19 54.61 -23.92
C LYS A 640 30.18 56.12 -23.50
N PRO A 641 30.78 56.65 -22.39
CA PRO A 641 31.60 56.09 -21.27
C PRO A 641 31.08 56.58 -19.86
N SER A 642 31.79 56.98 -18.76
CA SER A 642 33.20 57.07 -18.30
C SER A 642 33.33 57.29 -16.75
N ARG A 643 34.27 56.61 -16.04
CA ARG A 643 35.01 57.05 -14.80
C ARG A 643 34.19 57.38 -13.51
N LYS A 644 34.69 57.73 -12.29
CA LYS A 644 35.96 57.93 -11.47
C LYS A 644 35.49 57.82 -9.97
N LYS A 645 36.18 57.79 -8.79
CA LYS A 645 37.51 57.58 -8.10
C LYS A 645 37.13 57.33 -6.58
N LYS A 646 37.89 56.99 -5.51
CA LYS A 646 39.29 56.56 -5.20
C LYS A 646 39.27 55.05 -4.81
N VAL A 647 39.41 54.47 -3.59
CA VAL A 647 39.68 54.87 -2.17
C VAL A 647 40.44 53.69 -1.50
N ILE A 648 41.37 53.93 -0.57
CA ILE A 648 42.24 52.96 0.19
C ILE A 648 42.53 53.62 1.58
N THR A 649 43.00 53.04 2.71
CA THR A 649 43.96 51.92 3.01
C THR A 649 43.69 51.28 4.42
N ASN A 650 44.59 50.42 4.95
CA ASN A 650 44.57 49.76 6.27
C ASN A 650 45.28 50.56 7.40
N THR A 651 44.98 50.24 8.67
CA THR A 651 45.82 50.38 9.91
C THR A 651 45.08 49.75 11.13
N ALA A 652 45.68 49.41 12.29
CA ALA A 652 46.93 48.68 12.60
C ALA A 652 46.96 48.19 14.09
N ILE A 653 47.52 46.99 14.33
CA ILE A 653 48.25 46.47 15.52
C ILE A 653 47.88 46.91 16.98
N ARG A 654 47.47 45.93 17.82
CA ARG A 654 47.97 45.59 19.21
C ARG A 654 47.20 44.33 19.68
N ARG A 655 47.82 43.18 20.02
CA ARG A 655 48.72 42.77 21.15
C ARG A 655 47.96 42.37 22.44
N TYR A 656 48.59 41.50 23.24
CA TYR A 656 48.10 40.76 24.43
C TYR A 656 47.12 39.60 24.14
N ASN A 657 47.24 38.40 24.74
CA ASN A 657 48.26 37.92 25.68
C ASN A 657 48.58 36.40 25.52
N ASN A 658 49.64 35.93 26.19
CA ASN A 658 50.31 34.64 25.94
C ASN A 658 50.27 33.70 27.18
N LYS A 659 50.85 32.48 27.05
CA LYS A 659 51.16 31.46 28.09
C LYS A 659 50.01 30.66 28.74
N ARG A 660 49.96 29.35 28.46
CA ARG A 660 50.27 28.29 29.47
C ARG A 660 50.40 26.88 28.84
N SER A 661 51.61 26.31 29.03
CA SER A 661 51.98 24.93 29.46
C SER A 661 51.20 23.70 28.96
N SER A 662 51.75 22.60 28.41
CA SER A 662 53.08 21.91 28.45
C SER A 662 53.20 20.69 29.40
N SER A 663 52.91 19.50 28.86
CA SER A 663 53.42 18.17 29.27
C SER A 663 53.19 17.20 28.08
N SER A 664 54.09 16.34 27.60
CA SER A 664 55.08 15.41 28.22
C SER A 664 54.39 14.18 28.84
N SER A 665 54.85 12.92 28.68
CA SER A 665 55.90 12.34 27.79
C SER A 665 55.73 10.79 27.72
N LYS A 666 56.64 10.08 27.01
CA LYS A 666 56.85 8.59 27.00
C LYS A 666 55.71 7.79 26.34
N ALA A 667 55.89 6.97 25.29
CA ALA A 667 57.03 6.37 24.61
C ALA A 667 57.75 5.20 25.33
N LYS A 668 57.47 3.97 24.85
CA LYS A 668 58.28 2.72 24.76
C LYS A 668 57.31 1.64 24.21
N SER A 669 57.39 1.15 22.98
CA SER A 669 58.40 0.28 22.35
C SER A 669 58.52 -1.11 22.99
N TYR A 670 58.04 -2.15 22.29
CA TYR A 670 58.78 -3.41 22.09
C TYR A 670 58.25 -4.14 20.84
N ALA A 671 59.10 -4.96 20.22
CA ALA A 671 58.87 -5.61 18.94
C ALA A 671 58.86 -7.15 19.06
N SER A 672 58.57 -7.85 17.95
CA SER A 672 58.46 -9.32 17.82
C SER A 672 57.27 -9.93 18.63
N THR A 673 56.73 -11.11 18.31
CA THR A 673 57.25 -12.21 17.48
C THR A 673 56.22 -12.74 16.47
N VAL A 674 56.68 -13.10 15.27
CA VAL A 674 55.89 -13.84 14.28
C VAL A 674 56.17 -15.33 14.41
N GLN A 675 55.16 -16.13 14.80
CA GLN A 675 55.21 -17.59 14.63
C GLN A 675 54.15 -18.08 13.64
N LYS A 676 54.60 -18.95 12.73
CA LYS A 676 53.80 -19.57 11.66
C LYS A 676 53.19 -20.87 12.19
N SER A 677 51.87 -21.02 12.21
CA SER A 677 51.23 -22.35 12.39
C SER A 677 50.69 -22.89 11.06
N LYS A 678 51.21 -24.05 10.65
CA LYS A 678 50.90 -24.71 9.36
C LYS A 678 49.46 -25.25 9.37
N ARG A 679 48.62 -24.85 8.41
CA ARG A 679 47.23 -25.32 8.32
C ARG A 679 47.10 -26.55 7.41
N GLN A 680 47.03 -27.73 8.02
CA GLN A 680 46.87 -29.01 7.32
C GLN A 680 45.61 -29.05 6.41
N LYS A 681 45.73 -29.67 5.23
CA LYS A 681 44.64 -29.84 4.26
C LYS A 681 43.96 -31.21 4.44
N VAL A 682 42.96 -31.31 5.33
CA VAL A 682 42.15 -32.54 5.45
C VAL A 682 41.25 -32.71 4.22
N LYS A 683 41.62 -33.63 3.31
CA LYS A 683 40.84 -34.01 2.12
C LYS A 683 39.72 -35.01 2.47
N THR A 684 38.52 -34.55 2.80
CA THR A 684 37.37 -35.47 2.95
C THR A 684 36.81 -35.93 1.60
N ARG A 685 37.28 -37.09 1.12
CA ARG A 685 36.67 -37.85 0.00
C ARG A 685 35.18 -38.10 0.30
N ARG A 686 34.27 -37.63 -0.56
CA ARG A 686 32.84 -37.94 -0.46
C ARG A 686 32.41 -38.84 -1.61
N LYS A 687 32.43 -40.17 -1.40
CA LYS A 687 31.93 -41.18 -2.34
C LYS A 687 30.49 -40.84 -2.75
N LYS A 688 30.17 -40.94 -4.05
CA LYS A 688 28.80 -40.88 -4.57
C LYS A 688 28.38 -42.28 -5.01
N SER A 689 27.56 -42.95 -4.21
CA SER A 689 26.84 -44.14 -4.68
C SER A 689 25.82 -43.73 -5.75
N ARG A 690 25.85 -44.43 -6.89
CA ARG A 690 24.84 -44.35 -7.97
C ARG A 690 24.02 -45.63 -7.93
N SER A 691 22.92 -45.66 -7.19
CA SER A 691 21.91 -46.71 -7.37
C SER A 691 21.15 -46.47 -8.67
N LYS A 692 21.27 -47.40 -9.63
CA LYS A 692 20.39 -47.48 -10.79
C LYS A 692 19.10 -48.17 -10.33
N LEU A 693 17.95 -47.50 -10.37
CA LEU A 693 16.66 -48.20 -10.28
C LEU A 693 16.12 -48.41 -11.70
N LYS A 694 15.84 -49.67 -12.05
CA LYS A 694 15.25 -50.04 -13.35
C LYS A 694 13.81 -49.52 -13.43
N LYS A 695 13.32 -49.30 -14.65
CA LYS A 695 11.88 -49.12 -14.91
C LYS A 695 11.22 -50.50 -14.85
N SER A 696 10.13 -50.65 -14.11
CA SER A 696 9.09 -51.63 -14.42
C SER A 696 7.84 -50.88 -14.89
N ARG A 697 7.24 -51.36 -15.98
CA ARG A 697 5.87 -51.02 -16.38
C ARG A 697 5.05 -52.28 -16.11
N GLN A 698 4.14 -52.24 -15.15
CA GLN A 698 3.05 -53.22 -15.07
C GLN A 698 1.75 -52.52 -15.45
N SER A 699 1.11 -53.05 -16.48
CA SER A 699 -0.19 -52.61 -16.97
C SER A 699 -1.28 -53.39 -16.26
N VAL A 700 -1.95 -52.76 -15.29
CA VAL A 700 -3.17 -53.32 -14.71
C VAL A 700 -4.31 -53.11 -15.71
N LYS A 701 -4.79 -54.20 -16.32
CA LYS A 701 -6.08 -54.19 -17.04
C LYS A 701 -7.19 -54.01 -15.99
N GLY A 702 -7.97 -52.94 -16.09
CA GLY A 702 -9.14 -52.68 -15.25
C GLY A 702 -10.38 -52.58 -16.11
N ILE A 703 -11.27 -53.56 -16.01
CA ILE A 703 -12.53 -53.61 -16.78
C ILE A 703 -13.53 -52.64 -16.14
N VAL A 704 -14.17 -51.81 -16.96
CA VAL A 704 -15.35 -51.01 -16.60
C VAL A 704 -16.35 -51.15 -17.74
N LYS A 705 -17.58 -51.58 -17.43
CA LYS A 705 -18.65 -51.83 -18.41
C LYS A 705 -19.25 -50.54 -18.98
N ASP A 706 -19.96 -50.69 -20.09
CA ASP A 706 -20.53 -49.62 -20.91
C ASP A 706 -21.54 -48.70 -20.21
N HIS A 707 -21.57 -47.45 -20.66
CA HIS A 707 -22.83 -46.74 -20.91
C HIS A 707 -22.77 -46.10 -22.30
N LYS A 708 -23.73 -46.48 -23.15
CA LYS A 708 -23.84 -46.03 -24.55
C LYS A 708 -24.34 -44.58 -24.63
N GLY A 709 -23.94 -43.86 -25.70
CA GLY A 709 -24.71 -42.75 -26.26
C GLY A 709 -24.17 -41.32 -26.12
N ALA A 710 -23.19 -40.93 -26.97
CA ALA A 710 -23.00 -39.53 -27.39
C ALA A 710 -22.10 -39.36 -28.64
N ILE A 711 -22.74 -39.25 -29.82
CA ILE A 711 -22.32 -38.52 -31.04
C ILE A 711 -20.79 -38.45 -31.37
N PRO A 712 -20.31 -39.11 -32.45
CA PRO A 712 -18.93 -38.94 -32.91
C PRO A 712 -18.73 -37.54 -33.53
N GLY A 713 -17.88 -36.73 -32.89
CA GLY A 713 -17.52 -35.40 -33.38
C GLY A 713 -16.13 -34.99 -32.94
N LEU A 714 -15.11 -35.41 -33.70
CA LEU A 714 -13.70 -35.12 -33.41
C LEU A 714 -13.46 -33.61 -33.29
N LYS A 715 -13.33 -33.15 -32.04
CA LYS A 715 -12.69 -31.88 -31.70
C LYS A 715 -11.26 -32.18 -31.30
N ASP A 716 -10.41 -32.38 -32.31
CA ASP A 716 -8.97 -32.39 -32.11
C ASP A 716 -8.56 -31.11 -31.39
N LYS A 717 -8.23 -31.27 -30.11
CA LYS A 717 -7.61 -30.21 -29.32
C LYS A 717 -6.19 -30.06 -29.86
N LEU A 718 -6.03 -29.15 -30.82
CA LEU A 718 -4.72 -28.68 -31.26
C LEU A 718 -3.87 -28.33 -30.04
N GLU A 719 -2.93 -29.21 -29.68
CA GLU A 719 -2.06 -29.00 -28.53
C GLU A 719 -1.05 -27.90 -28.86
N PHE A 720 -1.29 -26.72 -28.29
CA PHE A 720 -0.53 -25.52 -28.61
C PHE A 720 0.80 -25.46 -27.85
N ASP A 721 1.86 -26.02 -28.42
CA ASP A 721 3.22 -26.02 -27.84
C ASP A 721 3.71 -24.62 -27.43
N PHE A 722 3.72 -24.36 -26.12
CA PHE A 722 4.23 -23.13 -25.50
C PHE A 722 5.70 -23.28 -25.09
N PHE A 723 6.62 -23.05 -26.02
CA PHE A 723 8.05 -23.05 -25.77
C PHE A 723 8.53 -21.70 -25.21
N THR A 724 9.46 -21.73 -24.25
CA THR A 724 10.27 -20.55 -23.88
C THR A 724 11.70 -20.98 -23.60
N HIS A 725 12.66 -20.43 -24.35
CA HIS A 725 14.06 -20.83 -24.27
C HIS A 725 14.62 -20.61 -22.86
N PRO A 726 15.05 -21.67 -22.15
CA PRO A 726 15.24 -21.65 -20.71
C PRO A 726 16.29 -20.64 -20.27
N ASN A 727 17.27 -20.29 -21.10
CA ASN A 727 18.33 -19.35 -20.73
C ASN A 727 17.97 -17.86 -20.92
N PHE A 728 16.94 -17.54 -21.73
CA PHE A 728 16.63 -16.15 -22.11
C PHE A 728 15.23 -15.70 -21.67
N VAL A 729 14.19 -16.45 -22.03
CA VAL A 729 12.80 -16.07 -21.78
C VAL A 729 12.31 -16.74 -20.49
N ARG A 730 11.72 -15.95 -19.57
CA ARG A 730 11.04 -16.47 -18.37
C ARG A 730 9.54 -16.71 -18.58
N LYS A 731 8.91 -15.90 -19.43
CA LYS A 731 7.50 -16.07 -19.86
C LYS A 731 7.22 -15.17 -21.06
N VAL A 732 6.57 -15.71 -22.09
CA VAL A 732 5.91 -14.93 -23.16
C VAL A 732 4.41 -14.79 -22.85
N SER A 733 3.74 -13.80 -23.45
CA SER A 733 2.29 -13.59 -23.32
C SER A 733 1.81 -12.61 -24.39
N ILE A 734 0.77 -12.96 -25.16
CA ILE A 734 0.19 -12.05 -26.17
C ILE A 734 -0.82 -11.12 -25.50
N LYS A 735 -0.97 -9.91 -26.04
CA LYS A 735 -1.93 -8.88 -25.61
C LYS A 735 -2.48 -8.12 -26.82
N ASN A 736 -3.51 -7.29 -26.58
CA ASN A 736 -4.12 -6.39 -27.56
C ASN A 736 -4.90 -7.05 -28.71
N ILE A 737 -5.26 -8.32 -28.55
CA ILE A 737 -6.18 -9.04 -29.43
C ILE A 737 -7.49 -9.24 -28.65
N PRO A 738 -8.65 -8.86 -29.21
CA PRO A 738 -9.95 -9.21 -28.63
C PRO A 738 -10.36 -10.63 -29.06
N SER A 739 -11.18 -11.31 -28.26
CA SER A 739 -11.82 -12.57 -28.66
C SER A 739 -12.68 -12.41 -29.92
N GLU A 740 -13.35 -11.26 -30.09
CA GLU A 740 -14.12 -10.92 -31.29
C GLU A 740 -13.73 -9.57 -31.91
N MET A 741 -13.69 -9.53 -33.25
CA MET A 741 -13.45 -8.32 -34.03
C MET A 741 -14.22 -8.25 -35.35
N THR A 742 -14.39 -7.01 -35.83
CA THR A 742 -15.02 -6.64 -37.11
C THR A 742 -14.05 -5.96 -38.09
N HIS A 743 -12.84 -5.65 -37.64
CA HIS A 743 -11.76 -5.05 -38.45
C HIS A 743 -10.81 -6.09 -39.03
N HIS A 744 -9.93 -5.69 -39.95
CA HIS A 744 -8.89 -6.55 -40.53
C HIS A 744 -7.46 -6.19 -40.07
N ARG A 745 -7.19 -4.94 -39.65
CA ARG A 745 -5.85 -4.52 -39.21
C ARG A 745 -5.73 -4.60 -37.69
N ILE A 746 -4.88 -5.47 -37.17
CA ILE A 746 -4.61 -5.59 -35.73
C ILE A 746 -3.12 -5.34 -35.43
N VAL A 747 -2.80 -5.01 -34.19
CA VAL A 747 -1.42 -4.95 -33.70
C VAL A 747 -1.31 -5.71 -32.38
N PRO A 748 -1.22 -7.05 -32.41
CA PRO A 748 -0.74 -7.88 -31.31
C PRO A 748 0.45 -7.24 -30.56
N MET A 749 0.43 -7.36 -29.23
CA MET A 749 1.52 -6.91 -28.35
C MET A 749 2.13 -8.13 -27.65
N ILE A 750 3.20 -8.68 -28.21
CA ILE A 750 3.91 -9.84 -27.64
C ILE A 750 4.75 -9.36 -26.44
N LYS A 751 4.27 -9.62 -25.23
CA LYS A 751 4.95 -9.26 -23.97
C LYS A 751 5.91 -10.37 -23.54
N ILE A 752 7.20 -10.14 -23.77
CA ILE A 752 8.30 -11.01 -23.31
C ILE A 752 8.75 -10.56 -21.91
N ASN A 753 8.95 -11.52 -21.00
CA ASN A 753 9.53 -11.29 -19.68
C ASN A 753 10.85 -12.07 -19.63
N TRP A 754 11.98 -11.37 -19.55
CA TRP A 754 13.31 -11.94 -19.72
C TRP A 754 13.97 -12.41 -18.41
N LYS A 755 14.96 -13.31 -18.49
CA LYS A 755 15.86 -13.65 -17.37
C LYS A 755 16.93 -12.55 -17.21
N ARG A 756 17.12 -12.08 -15.97
CA ARG A 756 17.90 -10.86 -15.66
C ARG A 756 19.42 -10.98 -15.77
N SER A 757 19.97 -12.19 -15.76
CA SER A 757 21.42 -12.43 -15.77
C SER A 757 22.02 -12.11 -17.14
N LYS A 758 21.61 -12.85 -18.18
CA LYS A 758 22.17 -12.72 -19.54
C LYS A 758 21.82 -11.41 -20.27
N LEU A 759 20.81 -10.65 -19.84
CA LEU A 759 20.47 -9.37 -20.49
C LEU A 759 21.40 -8.20 -20.16
N ARG A 760 22.20 -8.28 -19.08
CA ARG A 760 22.96 -7.10 -18.60
C ARG A 760 24.17 -6.75 -19.46
N SER A 761 24.70 -7.71 -20.21
CA SER A 761 25.84 -7.54 -21.12
C SER A 761 25.43 -7.16 -22.55
N LEU A 762 24.14 -7.20 -22.88
CA LEU A 762 23.66 -6.93 -24.24
C LEU A 762 23.36 -5.43 -24.43
N HIS A 763 24.02 -4.80 -25.40
CA HIS A 763 23.71 -3.43 -25.86
C HIS A 763 22.44 -3.41 -26.73
N SER A 764 22.23 -4.49 -27.50
CA SER A 764 21.01 -4.73 -28.23
C SER A 764 20.80 -6.24 -28.39
N LEU A 765 19.57 -6.65 -28.74
CA LEU A 765 19.24 -8.04 -29.07
C LEU A 765 18.35 -8.05 -30.33
N PRO A 766 18.93 -8.26 -31.52
CA PRO A 766 18.13 -8.54 -32.72
C PRO A 766 17.30 -9.81 -32.53
N VAL A 767 16.02 -9.69 -32.91
CA VAL A 767 14.98 -10.73 -32.78
C VAL A 767 14.11 -10.72 -34.03
N SER A 768 13.99 -11.87 -34.67
CA SER A 768 13.01 -12.11 -35.75
C SER A 768 11.72 -12.66 -35.17
N ILE A 769 10.56 -12.18 -35.62
CA ILE A 769 9.25 -12.75 -35.28
C ILE A 769 8.58 -13.25 -36.55
N GLU A 770 8.45 -14.57 -36.61
CA GLU A 770 7.68 -15.30 -37.62
C GLU A 770 6.25 -15.46 -37.08
N THR A 771 5.25 -14.98 -37.81
CA THR A 771 3.84 -15.08 -37.44
C THR A 771 3.08 -15.90 -38.47
N THR A 772 2.66 -17.10 -38.08
CA THR A 772 1.71 -17.92 -38.85
C THR A 772 0.28 -17.52 -38.51
N ILE A 773 -0.53 -17.32 -39.55
CA ILE A 773 -1.96 -17.03 -39.48
C ILE A 773 -2.71 -18.16 -40.18
N THR A 774 -3.57 -18.88 -39.45
CA THR A 774 -4.34 -20.02 -39.99
C THR A 774 -5.84 -19.85 -39.69
N PRO A 775 -6.73 -19.77 -40.70
CA PRO A 775 -8.17 -19.79 -40.49
C PRO A 775 -8.67 -21.23 -40.27
N LEU A 776 -9.45 -21.47 -39.21
CA LEU A 776 -9.83 -22.84 -38.81
C LEU A 776 -10.56 -23.62 -39.90
N LYS A 777 -11.50 -22.97 -40.61
CA LYS A 777 -12.29 -23.58 -41.70
C LYS A 777 -11.59 -23.65 -43.07
N ASN A 778 -10.30 -23.30 -43.17
CA ASN A 778 -9.61 -23.28 -44.47
C ASN A 778 -8.08 -23.39 -44.32
N SER A 779 -7.60 -24.50 -43.75
CA SER A 779 -6.19 -24.73 -43.38
C SER A 779 -5.18 -24.43 -44.50
N ARG A 780 -5.54 -24.70 -45.77
CA ARG A 780 -4.72 -24.40 -46.96
C ARG A 780 -4.35 -22.90 -47.09
N LYS A 781 -5.15 -21.97 -46.54
CA LYS A 781 -4.89 -20.51 -46.58
C LYS A 781 -4.08 -20.02 -45.38
N LYS A 782 -2.91 -20.64 -45.18
CA LYS A 782 -1.88 -20.24 -44.22
C LYS A 782 -1.10 -19.03 -44.75
N SER A 783 -1.07 -17.91 -44.03
CA SER A 783 -0.14 -16.81 -44.35
C SER A 783 0.92 -16.64 -43.26
N ILE A 784 2.15 -16.34 -43.68
CA ILE A 784 3.29 -16.12 -42.80
C ILE A 784 3.74 -14.67 -42.96
N ASN A 785 3.94 -13.98 -41.84
CA ASN A 785 4.49 -12.62 -41.80
C ASN A 785 5.79 -12.61 -40.97
N HIS A 786 6.81 -11.88 -41.43
CA HIS A 786 8.10 -11.78 -40.75
C HIS A 786 8.39 -10.32 -40.35
N ASP A 787 8.37 -10.04 -39.04
CA ASP A 787 8.76 -8.74 -38.48
C ASP A 787 10.11 -8.87 -37.74
N SER A 788 11.09 -8.02 -38.10
CA SER A 788 12.38 -7.94 -37.41
C SER A 788 12.44 -6.76 -36.44
N TYR A 789 12.95 -7.00 -35.23
CA TYR A 789 13.14 -5.97 -34.19
C TYR A 789 14.55 -6.04 -33.64
N ASN A 790 15.29 -4.93 -33.69
CA ASN A 790 16.45 -4.79 -32.79
C ASN A 790 15.96 -4.29 -31.43
N ILE A 791 16.13 -5.09 -30.37
CA ILE A 791 15.65 -4.78 -29.02
C ILE A 791 16.76 -4.07 -28.24
N GLU A 792 16.72 -2.74 -28.21
CA GLU A 792 17.74 -1.88 -27.58
C GLU A 792 17.83 -2.09 -26.05
N GLN A 793 19.01 -1.92 -25.45
CA GLN A 793 19.20 -2.06 -23.99
C GLN A 793 18.19 -1.26 -23.11
N PRO A 794 17.80 -0.01 -23.43
CA PRO A 794 16.76 0.71 -22.68
C PRO A 794 15.38 0.00 -22.66
N THR A 795 15.15 -0.98 -23.53
CA THR A 795 13.97 -1.84 -23.62
C THR A 795 14.22 -3.28 -23.14
N LEU A 796 15.49 -3.72 -23.06
CA LEU A 796 15.96 -4.95 -22.37
C LEU A 796 15.83 -4.86 -20.84
N GLN A 797 14.71 -4.32 -20.37
CA GLN A 797 14.29 -4.36 -18.98
C GLN A 797 13.74 -5.76 -18.64
N LYS A 798 13.24 -5.96 -17.42
CA LYS A 798 12.56 -7.22 -17.01
C LYS A 798 11.36 -7.60 -17.91
N LYS A 799 10.85 -6.65 -18.72
CA LYS A 799 9.70 -6.81 -19.63
C LYS A 799 9.94 -5.98 -20.90
N CYS A 800 9.74 -6.59 -22.07
CA CYS A 800 9.67 -5.91 -23.38
C CYS A 800 8.32 -6.28 -24.05
N TYR A 801 7.87 -5.49 -25.04
CA TYR A 801 6.60 -5.66 -25.73
C TYR A 801 6.78 -5.48 -27.25
N LEU A 802 6.73 -6.53 -28.05
CA LEU A 802 6.93 -6.42 -29.50
C LEU A 802 5.56 -6.19 -30.19
N PRO A 803 5.33 -5.01 -30.81
CA PRO A 803 4.08 -4.68 -31.50
C PRO A 803 4.11 -5.23 -32.93
N VAL A 804 3.44 -6.36 -33.16
CA VAL A 804 3.41 -7.06 -34.46
C VAL A 804 2.18 -6.62 -35.25
N PRO A 805 2.30 -5.84 -36.34
CA PRO A 805 1.16 -5.44 -37.17
C PRO A 805 0.72 -6.58 -38.08
N LEU A 806 -0.57 -6.95 -38.07
CA LEU A 806 -1.12 -7.99 -38.95
C LEU A 806 -2.31 -7.46 -39.76
N SER A 807 -2.44 -7.97 -40.99
CA SER A 807 -3.57 -7.74 -41.89
C SER A 807 -4.32 -9.05 -42.14
N LEU A 808 -5.53 -9.15 -41.58
CA LEU A 808 -6.45 -10.28 -41.72
C LEU A 808 -7.45 -10.04 -42.88
N LYS A 809 -7.00 -9.41 -43.97
CA LYS A 809 -7.82 -9.17 -45.18
C LYS A 809 -8.23 -10.54 -45.75
N GLY A 810 -9.49 -10.69 -46.17
CA GLY A 810 -10.03 -11.96 -46.69
C GLY A 810 -10.40 -13.01 -45.62
N LEU A 811 -9.70 -13.08 -44.49
CA LEU A 811 -9.92 -14.11 -43.45
C LEU A 811 -11.15 -13.82 -42.59
N PHE A 812 -12.04 -14.80 -42.38
CA PHE A 812 -13.22 -14.68 -41.51
C PHE A 812 -13.44 -15.98 -40.71
N GLY A 813 -14.25 -15.93 -39.66
CA GLY A 813 -14.42 -17.06 -38.72
C GLY A 813 -13.35 -17.04 -37.62
N GLU A 814 -13.03 -18.20 -37.06
CA GLU A 814 -11.92 -18.33 -36.10
C GLU A 814 -10.56 -18.35 -36.82
N ILE A 815 -9.63 -17.54 -36.30
CA ILE A 815 -8.28 -17.36 -36.83
C ILE A 815 -7.28 -17.61 -35.71
N HIS A 816 -6.42 -18.62 -35.91
CA HIS A 816 -5.30 -18.94 -35.03
C HIS A 816 -4.07 -18.13 -35.42
N LEU A 817 -3.35 -17.64 -34.43
CA LEU A 817 -2.16 -16.80 -34.57
C LEU A 817 -1.02 -17.41 -33.74
N LYS A 818 -0.05 -18.03 -34.44
CA LYS A 818 1.16 -18.63 -33.86
C LYS A 818 2.33 -17.69 -34.11
N PHE A 819 2.94 -17.19 -33.03
CA PHE A 819 4.10 -16.31 -33.07
C PHE A 819 5.34 -17.08 -32.61
N ILE A 820 6.33 -17.21 -33.48
CA ILE A 820 7.63 -17.82 -33.22
C ILE A 820 8.67 -16.71 -33.14
N ILE A 821 9.27 -16.55 -31.97
CA ILE A 821 10.28 -15.52 -31.68
C ILE A 821 11.64 -16.21 -31.80
N ARG A 822 12.49 -15.75 -32.72
CA ARG A 822 13.82 -16.28 -33.00
C ARG A 822 14.91 -15.26 -32.67
N ASP A 823 16.14 -15.71 -32.52
CA ASP A 823 17.32 -14.87 -32.37
C ASP A 823 17.72 -14.15 -33.67
N ALA A 824 18.86 -13.46 -33.63
CA ALA A 824 19.41 -12.67 -34.74
C ALA A 824 19.56 -13.51 -36.03
N ASN A 825 20.15 -14.69 -35.89
CA ASN A 825 20.54 -15.56 -36.99
C ASN A 825 19.38 -16.46 -37.45
N LYS A 826 18.18 -16.28 -36.89
CA LYS A 826 16.96 -17.13 -37.04
C LYS A 826 17.12 -18.59 -36.57
N LYS A 827 18.34 -19.05 -36.24
CA LYS A 827 18.68 -20.42 -35.86
C LYS A 827 18.04 -20.85 -34.53
N VAL A 828 17.99 -19.98 -33.51
CA VAL A 828 17.50 -20.33 -32.17
C VAL A 828 16.12 -19.77 -31.91
N VAL A 829 15.13 -20.64 -31.66
CA VAL A 829 13.82 -20.23 -31.14
C VAL A 829 13.98 -19.77 -29.69
N LEU A 830 13.62 -18.51 -29.42
CA LEU A 830 13.63 -17.89 -28.10
C LEU A 830 12.32 -18.12 -27.34
N ALA A 831 11.17 -18.16 -28.03
CA ALA A 831 9.87 -18.58 -27.49
C ALA A 831 8.80 -18.74 -28.59
N THR A 832 7.77 -19.56 -28.33
CA THR A 832 6.53 -19.61 -29.11
C THR A 832 5.34 -19.10 -28.28
N ALA A 833 4.35 -18.50 -28.93
CA ALA A 833 3.10 -18.12 -28.29
C ALA A 833 1.92 -18.23 -29.26
N HIS A 834 0.79 -18.76 -28.76
CA HIS A 834 -0.42 -18.98 -29.55
C HIS A 834 -1.61 -18.21 -28.97
N THR A 835 -2.58 -17.89 -29.84
CA THR A 835 -3.89 -17.33 -29.48
C THR A 835 -4.84 -17.50 -30.66
N SER A 836 -6.14 -17.68 -30.41
CA SER A 836 -7.16 -17.55 -31.46
C SER A 836 -7.97 -16.26 -31.29
N CYS A 837 -8.76 -15.91 -32.31
CA CYS A 837 -9.69 -14.79 -32.32
C CYS A 837 -10.71 -14.93 -33.45
N ILE A 838 -11.95 -14.47 -33.23
CA ILE A 838 -13.05 -14.59 -34.18
C ILE A 838 -13.21 -13.27 -34.96
N ARG A 839 -13.06 -13.33 -36.28
CA ARG A 839 -13.29 -12.20 -37.20
C ARG A 839 -14.66 -12.34 -37.88
N LYS A 840 -15.64 -11.56 -37.42
CA LYS A 840 -17.01 -11.54 -37.97
C LYS A 840 -17.06 -10.80 -39.32
N LYS A 841 -17.83 -11.35 -40.27
CA LYS A 841 -18.11 -10.74 -41.58
C LYS A 841 -18.90 -9.43 -41.35
N VAL A 842 -18.59 -8.38 -42.12
CA VAL A 842 -19.26 -7.08 -42.05
C VAL A 842 -19.76 -6.73 -43.45
N TYR A 843 -21.07 -6.50 -43.58
CA TYR A 843 -21.67 -6.12 -44.86
C TYR A 843 -21.07 -4.82 -45.41
N LYS A 844 -20.86 -4.76 -46.74
CA LYS A 844 -20.30 -3.58 -47.43
C LYS A 844 -21.00 -2.27 -47.01
N LYS A 845 -22.33 -2.31 -46.83
CA LYS A 845 -23.19 -1.16 -46.44
C LYS A 845 -22.95 -0.60 -45.02
N ASP A 846 -22.42 -1.39 -44.10
CA ASP A 846 -22.20 -0.98 -42.69
C ASP A 846 -20.71 -0.87 -42.30
N ASN A 847 -19.79 -1.14 -43.23
CA ASN A 847 -18.35 -1.04 -43.00
C ASN A 847 -17.86 0.43 -42.95
N HIS A 848 -16.99 0.75 -41.99
CA HIS A 848 -16.33 2.07 -41.90
C HIS A 848 -14.90 1.95 -42.43
N LEU A 849 -14.51 2.81 -43.37
CA LEU A 849 -13.20 2.75 -44.03
C LEU A 849 -12.31 3.90 -43.57
N PHE A 850 -11.08 3.60 -43.13
CA PHE A 850 -10.04 4.62 -43.08
C PHE A 850 -9.63 5.01 -44.52
N LYS A 851 -9.31 6.28 -44.71
CA LYS A 851 -8.85 6.86 -46.00
C LYS A 851 -7.48 7.52 -45.92
N LYS A 852 -7.04 7.91 -44.71
CA LYS A 852 -5.74 8.59 -44.46
C LYS A 852 -5.47 8.53 -42.95
N LEU A 853 -4.30 8.03 -42.53
CA LEU A 853 -3.79 8.14 -41.16
C LEU A 853 -2.37 8.70 -41.22
N GLU A 854 -2.21 9.95 -40.81
CA GLU A 854 -0.95 10.68 -40.97
C GLU A 854 -0.51 11.33 -39.67
N ILE A 855 0.79 11.22 -39.43
CA ILE A 855 1.51 11.86 -38.35
C ILE A 855 2.69 12.62 -38.99
N PRO A 856 2.88 13.93 -38.69
CA PRO A 856 4.03 14.64 -39.21
C PRO A 856 5.35 14.00 -38.71
N PRO A 857 6.35 13.81 -39.59
CA PRO A 857 7.61 13.18 -39.19
C PRO A 857 8.33 14.00 -38.11
N HIS A 858 9.20 13.32 -37.35
CA HIS A 858 10.07 13.86 -36.30
C HIS A 858 9.40 14.49 -35.04
N GLN A 859 8.06 14.47 -34.89
CA GLN A 859 7.38 15.24 -33.84
C GLN A 859 7.20 14.55 -32.47
N VAL A 860 8.25 14.62 -31.64
CA VAL A 860 8.15 14.42 -30.18
C VAL A 860 7.52 15.64 -29.49
N GLY A 861 6.61 15.40 -28.55
CA GLY A 861 5.84 16.42 -27.83
C GLY A 861 4.45 16.65 -28.42
N LYS A 862 3.94 17.89 -28.36
CA LYS A 862 2.63 18.25 -28.94
C LYS A 862 2.67 18.16 -30.46
N THR A 863 1.77 17.38 -31.06
CA THR A 863 1.58 17.30 -32.53
C THR A 863 0.08 17.14 -32.88
N LYS A 864 -0.26 17.12 -34.17
CA LYS A 864 -1.62 16.91 -34.70
C LYS A 864 -1.59 15.72 -35.67
N VAL A 865 -2.30 14.65 -35.34
CA VAL A 865 -2.51 13.50 -36.26
C VAL A 865 -3.69 13.81 -37.17
N THR A 866 -3.54 13.62 -38.48
CA THR A 866 -4.64 13.73 -39.44
C THR A 866 -5.26 12.35 -39.63
N ILE A 867 -6.57 12.24 -39.36
CA ILE A 867 -7.34 11.00 -39.49
C ILE A 867 -8.50 11.27 -40.45
N ALA A 868 -8.61 10.52 -41.54
CA ALA A 868 -9.75 10.54 -42.45
C ALA A 868 -10.50 9.20 -42.40
N VAL A 869 -11.81 9.25 -42.12
CA VAL A 869 -12.70 8.08 -42.07
C VAL A 869 -13.94 8.32 -42.94
N ARG A 870 -14.30 7.35 -43.79
CA ARG A 870 -15.60 7.24 -44.45
C ARG A 870 -16.52 6.41 -43.55
N GLN A 871 -17.55 7.05 -42.99
CA GLN A 871 -18.60 6.40 -42.22
C GLN A 871 -19.56 5.63 -43.14
N ALA A 872 -20.11 4.53 -42.62
CA ALA A 872 -21.24 3.85 -43.27
C ALA A 872 -22.48 4.76 -43.38
N LYS A 873 -22.96 5.27 -42.23
CA LYS A 873 -24.23 6.03 -42.09
C LYS A 873 -23.98 7.41 -41.43
N LYS A 874 -24.63 8.47 -41.94
CA LYS A 874 -24.46 9.89 -41.54
C LYS A 874 -24.85 10.13 -40.05
N ARG A 875 -24.47 11.28 -39.48
CA ARG A 875 -24.91 11.87 -38.17
C ARG A 875 -24.66 11.04 -36.88
N ARG A 876 -24.25 9.76 -36.94
CA ARG A 876 -24.07 8.89 -35.75
C ARG A 876 -23.01 9.39 -34.74
N ARG A 877 -23.24 9.14 -33.45
CA ARG A 877 -22.23 9.31 -32.37
C ARG A 877 -21.12 8.28 -32.59
N SER A 878 -19.85 8.71 -32.54
CA SER A 878 -18.68 7.87 -32.78
C SER A 878 -17.55 8.15 -31.77
N LYS A 879 -16.62 7.21 -31.64
CA LYS A 879 -15.49 7.26 -30.70
C LYS A 879 -14.19 6.88 -31.40
N ILE A 880 -13.23 7.80 -31.41
CA ILE A 880 -11.85 7.59 -31.85
C ILE A 880 -10.98 7.41 -30.60
N LYS A 881 -10.17 6.34 -30.54
CA LYS A 881 -9.04 6.22 -29.61
C LYS A 881 -7.74 6.24 -30.43
N ILE A 882 -6.73 6.95 -29.93
CA ILE A 882 -5.38 6.97 -30.50
C ILE A 882 -4.44 6.38 -29.45
N TRP A 883 -3.66 5.39 -29.87
CA TRP A 883 -2.65 4.71 -29.06
C TRP A 883 -1.29 4.80 -29.74
N ALA A 884 -0.23 4.74 -28.95
CA ALA A 884 1.11 4.46 -29.41
C ALA A 884 1.57 3.11 -28.83
N LEU A 885 2.18 2.29 -29.68
CA LEU A 885 2.62 0.92 -29.40
C LEU A 885 4.12 0.82 -29.69
N SER A 886 4.93 0.36 -28.73
CA SER A 886 6.40 0.31 -28.86
C SER A 886 6.96 -0.88 -28.09
N GLN A 887 8.28 -1.12 -28.22
CA GLN A 887 9.04 -2.08 -27.39
C GLN A 887 8.80 -1.90 -25.87
N ARG A 888 8.34 -0.73 -25.44
CA ARG A 888 8.07 -0.39 -24.03
C ARG A 888 6.58 -0.48 -23.63
N GLY A 889 5.68 -0.79 -24.57
CA GLY A 889 4.27 -1.08 -24.32
C GLY A 889 3.25 -0.21 -25.09
N LYS A 890 1.98 -0.33 -24.68
CA LYS A 890 0.81 0.38 -25.24
C LYS A 890 0.43 1.58 -24.36
N ILE A 891 0.42 2.80 -24.93
CA ILE A 891 0.07 4.05 -24.23
C ILE A 891 -1.08 4.75 -24.96
N LYS A 892 -2.10 5.20 -24.20
CA LYS A 892 -3.24 5.97 -24.72
C LYS A 892 -2.83 7.42 -24.93
N LEU A 893 -2.83 7.88 -26.18
CA LEU A 893 -2.47 9.26 -26.54
C LEU A 893 -3.68 10.20 -26.46
N LYS A 894 -4.85 9.75 -26.96
CA LYS A 894 -6.10 10.54 -26.93
C LYS A 894 -7.33 9.65 -27.03
N GLU A 895 -8.45 10.15 -26.52
CA GLU A 895 -9.80 9.72 -26.90
C GLU A 895 -10.60 10.94 -27.36
N LEU A 896 -11.46 10.76 -28.36
CA LEU A 896 -12.38 11.76 -28.88
C LEU A 896 -13.75 11.11 -29.14
N LYS A 897 -14.79 11.60 -28.47
CA LYS A 897 -16.19 11.29 -28.78
C LYS A 897 -16.72 12.42 -29.68
N LYS A 898 -17.28 12.12 -30.86
CA LYS A 898 -17.82 13.14 -31.79
C LYS A 898 -18.97 12.59 -32.65
N ARG A 899 -19.99 13.42 -32.92
CA ARG A 899 -20.95 13.24 -34.02
C ARG A 899 -20.33 13.85 -35.28
N PHE A 900 -20.28 13.11 -36.39
CA PHE A 900 -19.80 13.62 -37.68
C PHE A 900 -20.99 13.95 -38.60
N LYS A 901 -20.96 15.14 -39.23
CA LYS A 901 -22.04 15.60 -40.12
C LYS A 901 -21.92 15.01 -41.55
N ARG A 902 -20.70 14.95 -42.11
CA ARG A 902 -20.41 14.46 -43.47
C ARG A 902 -20.04 12.96 -43.47
N ARG A 903 -20.36 12.24 -44.56
CA ARG A 903 -20.05 10.80 -44.74
C ARG A 903 -18.55 10.50 -44.69
N THR A 904 -17.73 11.41 -45.23
CA THR A 904 -16.27 11.40 -45.05
C THR A 904 -15.87 12.52 -44.08
N ALA A 905 -15.08 12.19 -43.06
CA ALA A 905 -14.65 13.13 -42.03
C ALA A 905 -13.12 13.13 -41.86
N LYS A 906 -12.47 14.27 -42.18
CA LYS A 906 -11.05 14.55 -41.93
C LYS A 906 -10.91 15.28 -40.58
N VAL A 907 -10.07 14.78 -39.69
CA VAL A 907 -9.94 15.26 -38.30
C VAL A 907 -8.46 15.43 -37.95
N LYS A 908 -8.04 16.66 -37.64
CA LYS A 908 -6.71 16.95 -37.07
C LYS A 908 -6.80 16.82 -35.53
N VAL A 909 -6.40 15.68 -34.97
CA VAL A 909 -6.49 15.40 -33.53
C VAL A 909 -5.20 15.82 -32.82
N PRO A 910 -5.22 16.78 -31.88
CA PRO A 910 -4.04 17.14 -31.10
C PRO A 910 -3.71 16.03 -30.08
N ILE A 911 -2.45 15.59 -30.12
CA ILE A 911 -1.88 14.57 -29.22
C ILE A 911 -0.57 15.07 -28.61
N SER A 912 -0.05 14.37 -27.60
CA SER A 912 1.28 14.63 -27.03
C SER A 912 2.07 13.33 -26.93
N ILE A 913 3.04 13.16 -27.83
CA ILE A 913 3.86 11.94 -27.91
C ILE A 913 5.05 12.07 -26.94
N PRO A 914 5.28 11.11 -26.03
CA PRO A 914 6.44 11.12 -25.15
C PRO A 914 7.69 10.55 -25.84
N LEU A 915 8.84 11.18 -25.57
CA LEU A 915 10.16 10.78 -26.10
C LEU A 915 10.52 9.34 -25.75
N SER A 916 10.05 8.85 -24.60
CA SER A 916 10.21 7.46 -24.16
C SER A 916 9.53 6.42 -25.06
N ILE A 917 8.55 6.76 -25.90
CA ILE A 917 8.02 5.86 -26.93
C ILE A 917 8.91 5.91 -28.18
N CYS A 918 9.37 7.10 -28.53
CA CYS A 918 10.14 7.39 -29.74
C CYS A 918 11.65 7.08 -29.61
N ALA A 919 12.04 6.24 -28.65
CA ALA A 919 13.42 5.73 -28.58
C ALA A 919 13.64 4.65 -29.65
N SER A 920 12.67 3.74 -29.78
CA SER A 920 12.65 2.65 -30.76
C SER A 920 11.64 2.92 -31.87
N THR A 921 11.64 2.06 -32.90
CA THR A 921 10.49 1.86 -33.80
C THR A 921 9.19 1.71 -32.98
N TRP A 922 8.15 2.41 -33.40
CA TRP A 922 6.84 2.40 -32.74
C TRP A 922 5.70 2.55 -33.77
N TYR A 923 4.49 2.19 -33.37
CA TYR A 923 3.29 2.23 -34.23
C TYR A 923 2.24 3.14 -33.61
N LEU A 924 1.66 4.02 -34.44
CA LEU A 924 0.49 4.82 -34.09
C LEU A 924 -0.77 4.02 -34.49
N PHE A 925 -1.49 3.47 -33.50
CA PHE A 925 -2.67 2.62 -33.71
C PHE A 925 -3.95 3.37 -33.35
N VAL A 926 -4.91 3.42 -34.29
CA VAL A 926 -6.17 4.14 -34.14
C VAL A 926 -7.35 3.16 -34.16
N GLU A 927 -8.19 3.22 -33.14
CA GLU A 927 -9.49 2.55 -33.11
C GLU A 927 -10.59 3.58 -33.42
N TYR A 928 -11.38 3.35 -34.47
CA TYR A 928 -12.65 4.06 -34.68
C TYR A 928 -13.82 3.09 -34.40
N ASN A 929 -14.76 3.51 -33.57
CA ASN A 929 -15.96 2.75 -33.22
C ASN A 929 -17.22 3.60 -33.44
N ALA A 930 -18.18 3.06 -34.19
CA ALA A 930 -19.53 3.61 -34.31
C ALA A 930 -20.55 2.47 -34.54
N ALA A 931 -21.60 2.44 -33.72
CA ALA A 931 -22.67 1.43 -33.74
C ALA A 931 -22.14 -0.03 -33.65
N ARG A 932 -21.41 -0.34 -32.57
CA ARG A 932 -20.75 -1.63 -32.26
C ARG A 932 -19.63 -2.07 -33.24
N ILE A 933 -19.69 -1.67 -34.51
CA ILE A 933 -18.66 -1.92 -35.52
C ILE A 933 -17.39 -1.11 -35.21
N LYS A 934 -16.25 -1.79 -35.23
CA LYS A 934 -14.91 -1.23 -34.99
C LYS A 934 -14.09 -1.36 -36.27
N THR A 935 -13.64 -0.24 -36.82
CA THR A 935 -12.57 -0.23 -37.83
C THR A 935 -11.28 0.26 -37.18
N THR A 936 -10.13 -0.19 -37.67
CA THR A 936 -8.81 0.08 -37.09
C THR A 936 -7.80 0.40 -38.18
N GLU A 937 -6.82 1.22 -37.82
CA GLU A 937 -5.71 1.58 -38.71
C GLU A 937 -4.42 1.76 -37.92
N TRP A 938 -3.29 1.52 -38.58
CA TRP A 938 -1.97 1.80 -38.00
C TRP A 938 -1.03 2.43 -39.02
N VAL A 939 -0.04 3.16 -38.52
CA VAL A 939 1.12 3.61 -39.30
C VAL A 939 2.40 3.35 -38.48
N LYS A 940 3.41 2.78 -39.13
CA LYS A 940 4.76 2.58 -38.57
C LYS A 940 5.43 3.95 -38.50
N VAL A 941 6.02 4.28 -37.36
CA VAL A 941 6.65 5.59 -37.13
C VAL A 941 8.10 5.37 -36.74
N THR A 942 9.00 5.77 -37.62
CA THR A 942 10.44 5.81 -37.39
C THR A 942 10.75 6.71 -36.19
N PRO A 943 11.66 6.33 -35.27
CA PRO A 943 12.11 7.24 -34.22
C PRO A 943 12.75 8.51 -34.86
N PRO A 944 12.59 9.69 -34.25
CA PRO A 944 13.25 10.90 -34.72
C PRO A 944 14.77 10.75 -34.55
N ILE A 945 15.52 11.08 -35.61
CA ILE A 945 16.99 11.08 -35.64
C ILE A 945 17.58 11.79 -34.40
N LYS A 946 18.69 11.25 -33.88
CA LYS A 946 19.31 11.51 -32.57
C LYS A 946 19.09 12.94 -32.06
N LYS A 947 18.17 13.11 -31.09
CA LYS A 947 18.06 14.37 -30.32
C LYS A 947 19.07 14.39 -29.19
N THR A 948 20.27 14.87 -29.51
CA THR A 948 21.37 15.07 -28.56
C THR A 948 20.91 15.87 -27.34
N VAL A 949 21.10 15.30 -26.16
CA VAL A 949 21.18 16.07 -24.92
C VAL A 949 22.66 16.22 -24.64
N SER A 950 23.18 17.45 -24.59
CA SER A 950 24.54 17.69 -24.15
C SER A 950 24.58 17.97 -22.65
N LEU A 951 25.27 17.10 -21.92
CA LEU A 951 25.77 17.38 -20.59
C LEU A 951 27.10 18.15 -20.76
N ARG A 952 27.32 19.22 -19.99
CA ARG A 952 28.65 19.81 -19.81
C ARG A 952 28.90 19.89 -18.32
N MET A 953 29.92 19.20 -17.84
CA MET A 953 30.31 19.26 -16.44
C MET A 953 31.36 20.36 -16.29
N SER A 954 31.14 21.26 -15.33
CA SER A 954 32.10 22.28 -14.94
C SER A 954 32.45 22.08 -13.48
N ALA A 955 33.68 21.66 -13.22
CA ALA A 955 34.33 21.85 -11.92
C ALA A 955 34.99 23.25 -11.90
N ARG A 956 35.32 23.73 -10.71
CA ARG A 956 36.36 24.75 -10.53
C ARG A 956 37.58 24.02 -9.96
N PRO A 957 38.62 23.73 -10.75
CA PRO A 957 39.88 23.29 -10.16
C PRO A 957 40.49 24.48 -9.39
N PRO A 958 41.00 24.28 -8.17
CA PRO A 958 42.10 25.09 -7.70
C PRO A 958 43.35 24.73 -8.53
N LEU A 959 44.10 25.74 -8.91
CA LEU A 959 45.56 25.63 -8.90
C LEU A 959 45.93 25.81 -7.41
N PRO A 960 46.83 24.98 -6.81
CA PRO A 960 48.08 24.51 -7.40
C PRO A 960 48.24 22.96 -7.39
N SER A 961 49.49 22.51 -7.50
CA SER A 961 50.00 21.19 -7.91
C SER A 961 49.89 20.02 -6.92
N GLU A 962 49.08 20.09 -5.86
CA GLU A 962 48.95 18.99 -4.89
C GLU A 962 47.50 18.66 -4.51
N ILE A 963 47.10 17.43 -4.80
CA ILE A 963 45.76 16.89 -4.48
C ILE A 963 45.89 15.90 -3.31
N SER A 964 45.66 16.41 -2.09
CA SER A 964 45.59 15.61 -0.85
C SER A 964 44.54 14.48 -0.95
N PRO A 965 44.73 13.32 -0.27
CA PRO A 965 43.74 12.24 -0.23
C PRO A 965 42.33 12.64 0.24
N ASP A 966 42.20 13.67 1.08
CA ASP A 966 40.91 14.21 1.57
C ASP A 966 40.29 15.28 0.65
N TYR A 967 40.90 15.54 -0.51
CA TYR A 967 40.40 16.54 -1.46
C TYR A 967 39.00 16.20 -1.98
N SER A 968 38.10 17.20 -2.01
CA SER A 968 36.81 17.08 -2.71
C SER A 968 36.50 18.34 -3.50
N THR A 969 35.97 18.17 -4.72
CA THR A 969 35.68 19.29 -5.64
C THR A 969 34.19 19.44 -5.92
N GLU A 970 33.72 20.68 -6.02
CA GLU A 970 32.30 20.96 -6.32
C GLU A 970 32.04 20.87 -7.82
N ILE A 971 31.58 19.70 -8.26
CA ILE A 971 31.13 19.47 -9.63
C ILE A 971 29.75 20.08 -9.85
N THR A 972 29.66 21.00 -10.80
CA THR A 972 28.39 21.56 -11.29
C THR A 972 28.05 21.01 -12.67
N PRO A 973 27.07 20.10 -12.80
CA PRO A 973 26.60 19.64 -14.10
C PRO A 973 25.61 20.65 -14.71
N GLU A 974 26.02 21.32 -15.80
CA GLU A 974 25.12 22.08 -16.67
C GLU A 974 24.57 21.17 -17.78
N ILE A 975 23.26 21.22 -18.03
CA ILE A 975 22.62 20.35 -19.01
C ILE A 975 21.80 21.16 -20.00
N THR A 976 22.11 21.00 -21.29
CA THR A 976 21.41 21.68 -22.38
C THR A 976 20.41 20.71 -23.03
N PHE A 977 19.12 20.93 -22.75
CA PHE A 977 18.06 20.01 -23.20
C PHE A 977 17.43 20.46 -24.53
N LYS A 978 17.86 19.89 -25.66
CA LYS A 978 17.21 20.05 -26.99
C LYS A 978 15.93 19.19 -27.16
N ALA A 979 15.09 19.10 -26.11
CA ALA A 979 13.90 18.24 -26.07
C ALA A 979 12.63 18.95 -25.54
N ARG A 980 11.46 18.64 -26.11
CA ARG A 980 10.13 19.19 -25.74
C ARG A 980 9.39 18.40 -24.64
N THR A 981 10.07 17.54 -23.89
CA THR A 981 9.44 16.55 -22.99
C THR A 981 9.74 16.76 -21.51
N ALA A 982 8.76 16.42 -20.66
CA ALA A 982 8.85 16.56 -19.21
C ALA A 982 9.74 15.48 -18.59
N ILE A 983 11.00 15.83 -18.33
CA ILE A 983 11.94 14.99 -17.57
C ILE A 983 11.52 14.98 -16.09
N LYS A 984 11.50 13.80 -15.48
CA LYS A 984 11.09 13.56 -14.09
C LYS A 984 12.29 13.31 -13.17
N LYS A 985 13.40 12.80 -13.73
CA LYS A 985 14.57 12.35 -12.97
C LYS A 985 15.81 12.31 -13.89
N LEU A 986 16.98 12.50 -13.29
CA LEU A 986 18.30 12.23 -13.84
C LEU A 986 19.08 11.39 -12.82
N GLU A 987 19.90 10.44 -13.25
CA GLU A 987 20.96 9.83 -12.43
C GLU A 987 22.30 9.99 -13.13
N ILE A 988 23.35 10.30 -12.34
CA ILE A 988 24.74 10.46 -12.80
C ILE A 988 25.57 9.33 -12.20
N PHE A 989 26.47 8.78 -13.01
CA PHE A 989 27.34 7.64 -12.76
C PHE A 989 28.78 8.03 -13.10
N GLN A 990 29.75 7.35 -12.50
CA GLN A 990 31.18 7.43 -12.86
C GLN A 990 31.70 6.07 -13.29
N ARG A 991 32.71 6.08 -14.14
CA ARG A 991 33.65 4.99 -14.43
C ARG A 991 35.07 5.52 -14.22
N VAL A 992 36.01 4.63 -13.91
CA VAL A 992 37.38 4.98 -13.51
C VAL A 992 38.29 3.91 -14.11
N ASP A 993 39.19 4.26 -15.02
CA ASP A 993 40.16 3.37 -15.69
C ASP A 993 39.53 2.01 -16.07
N ASP A 994 38.51 2.08 -16.94
CA ASP A 994 37.59 1.01 -17.38
C ASP A 994 36.81 0.21 -16.30
N LYS A 995 37.14 0.37 -15.01
CA LYS A 995 36.61 -0.40 -13.87
C LYS A 995 35.12 -0.12 -13.63
N LYS A 996 34.54 -0.93 -12.74
CA LYS A 996 33.11 -1.03 -12.41
C LYS A 996 32.38 0.31 -12.23
N ILE A 997 31.46 0.59 -13.16
CA ILE A 997 30.56 1.76 -13.14
C ILE A 997 29.82 1.89 -11.79
N SER A 998 29.97 3.04 -11.16
CA SER A 998 29.38 3.41 -9.86
C SER A 998 28.34 4.54 -10.05
N LYS A 999 27.40 4.70 -9.10
CA LYS A 999 26.34 5.73 -9.21
C LYS A 999 26.45 6.81 -8.13
N ILE A 1000 26.83 8.01 -8.56
CA ILE A 1000 27.09 9.17 -7.72
C ILE A 1000 25.79 9.88 -7.28
N LYS A 1001 25.03 10.44 -8.23
CA LYS A 1001 24.00 11.45 -7.93
C LYS A 1001 22.64 11.08 -8.53
N LYS A 1002 21.56 11.67 -7.98
CA LYS A 1002 20.18 11.47 -8.42
C LYS A 1002 19.35 12.74 -8.25
N TYR A 1003 18.98 13.36 -9.36
CA TYR A 1003 18.09 14.52 -9.37
C TYR A 1003 16.64 14.10 -9.62
N LYS A 1004 15.70 14.77 -8.96
CA LYS A 1004 14.26 14.68 -9.24
C LYS A 1004 13.77 16.02 -9.79
N LEU A 1005 13.65 16.11 -11.10
CA LEU A 1005 13.31 17.36 -11.78
C LEU A 1005 11.79 17.57 -11.73
N LYS A 1006 11.37 18.77 -11.27
CA LYS A 1006 9.96 19.11 -11.03
C LYS A 1006 9.30 19.85 -12.21
N SER A 1007 10.09 20.35 -13.15
CA SER A 1007 9.68 21.29 -14.21
C SER A 1007 9.59 20.64 -15.59
N ARG A 1008 8.89 21.31 -16.53
CA ARG A 1008 9.00 21.02 -17.96
C ARG A 1008 10.01 21.99 -18.57
N PHE A 1009 11.04 21.47 -19.22
CA PHE A 1009 12.00 22.31 -19.94
C PHE A 1009 11.44 22.73 -21.30
N LYS A 1010 11.76 23.95 -21.72
CA LYS A 1010 11.56 24.41 -23.11
C LYS A 1010 12.64 23.78 -24.00
N ASN A 1011 12.37 23.69 -25.30
CA ASN A 1011 13.35 23.18 -26.27
C ASN A 1011 14.57 24.12 -26.33
N GLY A 1012 15.77 23.59 -26.12
CA GLY A 1012 17.01 24.39 -26.08
C GLY A 1012 17.26 25.10 -24.74
N GLN A 1013 16.45 24.82 -23.71
CA GLN A 1013 16.67 25.40 -22.39
C GLN A 1013 17.93 24.79 -21.74
N LYS A 1014 18.92 25.65 -21.45
CA LYS A 1014 20.04 25.34 -20.57
C LYS A 1014 19.55 25.27 -19.12
N VAL A 1015 20.07 24.32 -18.35
CA VAL A 1015 19.70 24.07 -16.96
C VAL A 1015 20.95 23.70 -16.18
N LYS A 1016 21.51 24.65 -15.41
CA LYS A 1016 22.43 24.32 -14.32
C LYS A 1016 21.65 23.61 -13.23
N LEU A 1017 22.12 22.42 -12.82
CA LEU A 1017 21.56 21.71 -11.69
C LEU A 1017 22.22 22.14 -10.38
N GLU A 1018 21.63 21.72 -9.26
CA GLU A 1018 22.28 21.75 -7.95
C GLU A 1018 23.60 20.96 -8.04
N SER A 1019 24.67 21.59 -7.60
CA SER A 1019 26.03 21.06 -7.59
C SER A 1019 26.17 19.83 -6.67
N PHE A 1020 27.34 19.19 -6.73
CA PHE A 1020 27.73 18.18 -5.75
C PHE A 1020 29.23 18.18 -5.51
N SER A 1021 29.63 18.15 -4.24
CA SER A 1021 30.97 17.66 -3.90
C SER A 1021 31.11 16.23 -4.44
N TRP A 1022 32.25 16.00 -5.08
CA TRP A 1022 32.74 14.72 -5.56
C TRP A 1022 34.15 14.54 -5.00
N GLU A 1023 34.29 13.51 -4.16
CA GLU A 1023 35.58 12.96 -3.76
C GLU A 1023 36.11 12.11 -4.93
N PRO A 1024 37.37 12.27 -5.36
CA PRO A 1024 37.99 11.36 -6.31
C PRO A 1024 38.10 9.96 -5.68
N PRO A 1025 38.14 8.87 -6.48
CA PRO A 1025 38.33 7.53 -5.95
C PRO A 1025 39.72 7.46 -5.29
N SER A 1026 39.79 7.02 -4.03
CA SER A 1026 41.05 7.05 -3.28
C SER A 1026 42.19 6.34 -4.04
N MET A 1027 43.21 7.13 -4.36
CA MET A 1027 44.50 6.62 -4.79
C MET A 1027 45.27 6.28 -3.51
N ARG A 1028 45.98 5.15 -3.50
CA ARG A 1028 46.84 4.78 -2.35
C ARG A 1028 48.16 5.52 -2.50
N GLU A 1029 48.79 5.93 -1.40
CA GLU A 1029 50.01 6.76 -1.43
C GLU A 1029 51.10 6.22 -2.37
N TRP A 1030 51.36 4.90 -2.36
CA TRP A 1030 52.34 4.27 -3.25
C TRP A 1030 52.02 4.38 -4.76
N LEU A 1031 50.76 4.63 -5.14
CA LEU A 1031 50.34 4.86 -6.54
C LEU A 1031 50.49 6.33 -6.98
N PHE A 1032 50.94 7.24 -6.12
CA PHE A 1032 51.30 8.62 -6.51
C PHE A 1032 52.78 8.77 -6.91
N TRP A 1033 53.54 7.66 -6.91
CA TRP A 1033 54.96 7.61 -7.28
C TRP A 1033 55.19 7.14 -8.73
N THR A 1034 54.19 6.51 -9.35
CA THR A 1034 54.15 6.22 -10.79
C THR A 1034 53.17 7.20 -11.48
N TYR A 1035 53.47 7.60 -12.72
CA TYR A 1035 52.71 8.62 -13.48
C TYR A 1035 51.37 8.11 -14.06
N ASP A 1036 50.63 7.31 -13.29
CA ASP A 1036 49.44 6.56 -13.70
C ASP A 1036 48.20 7.47 -13.81
N GLN A 1037 48.05 8.18 -14.96
CA GLN A 1037 46.96 9.13 -15.20
C GLN A 1037 45.59 8.45 -15.14
N ARG A 1038 44.74 8.83 -14.18
CA ARG A 1038 43.41 8.21 -14.01
C ARG A 1038 42.34 8.91 -14.82
N HIS A 1039 41.63 8.10 -15.61
CA HIS A 1039 40.56 8.56 -16.49
C HIS A 1039 39.20 8.37 -15.82
N VAL A 1040 38.58 9.47 -15.40
CA VAL A 1040 37.23 9.47 -14.83
C VAL A 1040 36.20 9.86 -15.89
N GLU A 1041 35.34 8.91 -16.23
CA GLU A 1041 34.26 9.12 -17.21
C GLU A 1041 32.93 9.33 -16.50
N PHE A 1042 32.25 10.44 -16.78
CA PHE A 1042 30.91 10.69 -16.24
C PHE A 1042 29.81 10.35 -17.24
N TYR A 1043 28.84 9.56 -16.77
CA TYR A 1043 27.70 9.09 -17.55
C TYR A 1043 26.37 9.47 -16.91
N TYR A 1044 25.29 9.55 -17.70
CA TYR A 1044 23.98 9.97 -17.21
C TYR A 1044 22.81 9.24 -17.86
N VAL A 1045 21.77 9.03 -17.05
CA VAL A 1045 20.52 8.37 -17.45
C VAL A 1045 19.33 9.26 -17.10
N ILE A 1046 18.70 9.82 -18.14
CA ILE A 1046 17.49 10.64 -18.03
C ILE A 1046 16.27 9.74 -17.92
N TYR A 1047 15.26 10.17 -17.16
CA TYR A 1047 13.97 9.51 -17.04
C TYR A 1047 12.82 10.52 -17.18
N ASP A 1048 11.83 10.23 -18.02
CA ASP A 1048 10.57 10.97 -18.06
C ASP A 1048 9.54 10.34 -17.09
N LYS A 1049 8.25 10.63 -17.28
CA LYS A 1049 7.18 10.00 -16.48
C LYS A 1049 6.80 8.58 -16.89
N TYR A 1050 7.39 8.04 -17.97
CA TYR A 1050 7.05 6.74 -18.57
C TYR A 1050 8.25 5.76 -18.59
N GLY A 1051 9.49 6.23 -18.64
CA GLY A 1051 10.67 5.35 -18.62
C GLY A 1051 12.01 6.09 -18.70
N VAL A 1052 13.06 5.34 -19.04
CA VAL A 1052 14.39 5.86 -19.44
C VAL A 1052 14.23 6.66 -20.74
N VAL A 1053 14.84 7.83 -20.84
CA VAL A 1053 14.84 8.67 -22.04
C VAL A 1053 16.08 8.42 -22.89
N ASN A 1054 17.27 8.49 -22.28
CA ASN A 1054 18.56 8.14 -22.87
C ASN A 1054 19.34 7.24 -21.91
N HIS A 1055 20.42 6.63 -22.41
CA HIS A 1055 21.31 5.80 -21.61
C HIS A 1055 22.75 6.04 -22.09
N SER A 1056 23.41 7.12 -21.66
CA SER A 1056 24.75 7.45 -22.21
C SER A 1056 25.83 6.46 -21.79
N LEU A 1057 25.55 5.63 -20.77
CA LEU A 1057 26.27 4.40 -20.39
C LEU A 1057 26.48 3.38 -21.53
N THR A 1058 25.93 3.63 -22.73
CA THR A 1058 26.01 2.76 -23.92
C THR A 1058 26.16 3.53 -25.23
N ASP A 1059 26.38 4.85 -25.21
CA ASP A 1059 26.44 5.73 -26.39
C ASP A 1059 27.53 6.78 -26.14
N LEU A 1060 28.77 6.49 -26.57
CA LEU A 1060 30.01 7.22 -26.22
C LEU A 1060 29.92 8.73 -26.51
N GLN A 1061 29.15 9.12 -27.54
CA GLN A 1061 28.81 10.51 -27.88
C GLN A 1061 28.13 11.32 -26.74
N GLY A 1062 27.78 10.69 -25.62
CA GLY A 1062 27.24 11.32 -24.41
C GLY A 1062 28.19 11.31 -23.20
N GLN A 1063 29.50 11.22 -23.39
CA GLN A 1063 30.50 11.29 -22.32
C GLN A 1063 30.85 12.74 -21.93
N THR A 1064 31.37 12.91 -20.72
CA THR A 1064 32.27 14.00 -20.36
C THR A 1064 33.41 13.38 -19.58
N SER A 1065 34.59 13.30 -20.19
CA SER A 1065 35.81 12.87 -19.52
C SER A 1065 36.32 13.97 -18.60
N LEU A 1066 36.89 13.57 -17.47
CA LEU A 1066 37.72 14.42 -16.63
C LEU A 1066 39.04 13.68 -16.41
N MET A 1067 40.11 14.19 -17.02
CA MET A 1067 41.46 13.67 -16.80
C MET A 1067 41.95 14.20 -15.46
N VAL A 1068 42.39 13.31 -14.57
CA VAL A 1068 43.03 13.68 -13.30
C VAL A 1068 44.51 13.36 -13.43
N ARG A 1069 45.32 14.40 -13.57
CA ARG A 1069 46.78 14.34 -13.40
C ARG A 1069 47.12 14.68 -11.94
N LYS A 1070 48.25 14.18 -11.47
CA LYS A 1070 48.96 14.72 -10.32
C LYS A 1070 49.64 16.01 -10.78
#